data_AF-A0AA85AYV3-F1
#
_entry.id   AF-A0AA85AYV3-F1
#
_cell.length_a   1.000
_cell.length_b   1.000
_cell.length_c   1.000
_cell.angle_alpha   90.00
_cell.angle_beta   90.00
_cell.angle_gamma   90.00
#
_symmetry.space_group_name_H-M   'P 1'
#
loop_
_entity.id
_entity.type
_entity.pdbx_description
1 polymer ?
#
loop_
_entity_poly.entity_id
_entity_poly.type
_entity_poly.pdbx_seq_one_letter_code
_entity_poly.pdbx_strand_id
1 'polypeptide(L)'
;MTFLCCRSDSIDENLALKQARVLIEDAENYRSINHKLDKHSLIMYELSHGLRLTILHRASLVILFLLPFFEWPSSLTMSSDIRLKLKPPNLPCGVTEGIEFLCLLIISIQSILLSGAFGLPWVRENPWLIGKYIFLVIYLLDLIVSLSLRCSEYYRIRRLIRPYFLISSSQLMKKVLKCYRRTLPTLFNLLFLLGFWLISATLVAMCVFNKPNRDLTKNSIVNTTTTAFTDFYDTLFSLLVLLTTTNHPDILIPPYNGNRGTAIFSIVYLGVGLYVLLNILTAAVYSEFSGYLMSSVQTRLMRRRVATRAAFEVLKYEHNGIELVSSDDIVGLIKTVHIDTWKKDTLRQVYFMRHCHGNINAKQFMQLFKILDLSGPANQSIPEQIPSLRVARIFQTWIMSKGFELVRIIISVFNVVFLCVDISYSLSTGKYPGVIMRIISWGFTIFYVFEQISFLWAYGQKAFFSKKSNIFGLFIVAIIFVVKLIELTLLLISHQMQHISQFRMTIWNIVRLSNILLLTRTTRLIVLFPWTRLVVSVLADLPSNLTPVLGILISAFYFYALLGMNLFHDVIKYHNSTNSSNPETYQCGTYQELQYWSIHFNDFAASLVLLWDLMVVNNWQIIVFAYQQAVNRWVHIYMISWWLFVVVGILSLTTAFIIEVIICLLNNNSLSILNIFMFSA
;
A
#
# COMPACT_ATOMS: atom_id res chain seq x y z
N MET A 1 -51.96 21.11 43.84
CA MET A 1 -51.53 21.76 42.59
C MET A 1 -50.14 21.25 42.22
N THR A 2 -50.08 19.97 41.87
CA THR A 2 -48.85 19.19 41.71
C THR A 2 -49.21 18.14 40.69
N PHE A 3 -48.86 18.36 39.42
CA PHE A 3 -48.80 17.37 38.32
C PHE A 3 -48.68 18.16 37.01
N LEU A 4 -47.50 18.71 36.75
CA LEU A 4 -47.09 19.25 35.44
C LEU A 4 -45.58 19.54 35.50
N CYS A 5 -44.77 18.50 35.74
CA CYS A 5 -43.30 18.63 35.67
C CYS A 5 -42.56 17.33 35.29
N CYS A 6 -43.21 16.34 34.66
CA CYS A 6 -42.56 15.05 34.34
C CYS A 6 -42.70 14.61 32.88
N ARG A 7 -42.91 15.53 31.92
CA ARG A 7 -43.03 15.15 30.50
C ARG A 7 -41.98 15.78 29.58
N SER A 8 -41.15 16.69 30.08
CA SER A 8 -39.94 17.16 29.38
C SER A 8 -38.78 16.17 29.47
N ASP A 9 -38.65 15.48 30.60
CA ASP A 9 -37.41 14.75 30.93
C ASP A 9 -37.15 13.55 30.03
N SER A 10 -38.20 12.87 29.54
CA SER A 10 -38.02 11.69 28.65
C SER A 10 -37.50 12.02 27.25
N ILE A 11 -37.66 13.26 26.77
CA ILE A 11 -37.13 13.69 25.46
C ILE A 11 -35.65 14.08 25.62
N ASP A 12 -35.30 14.71 26.73
CA ASP A 12 -33.94 15.15 27.05
C ASP A 12 -33.05 13.98 27.50
N GLU A 13 -33.57 13.00 28.26
CA GLU A 13 -32.88 11.75 28.60
C GLU A 13 -32.50 10.96 27.34
N ASN A 14 -33.40 10.87 26.36
CA ASN A 14 -33.13 10.21 25.08
C ASN A 14 -32.07 10.97 24.25
N LEU A 15 -31.97 12.30 24.38
CA LEU A 15 -30.96 13.10 23.71
C LEU A 15 -29.58 12.99 24.39
N ALA A 16 -29.53 13.07 25.72
CA ALA A 16 -28.31 12.91 26.51
C ALA A 16 -27.68 11.52 26.29
N LEU A 17 -28.50 10.48 26.27
CA LEU A 17 -28.05 9.12 25.96
C LEU A 17 -27.53 9.02 24.52
N LYS A 18 -28.20 9.67 23.56
CA LYS A 18 -27.74 9.73 22.17
C LYS A 18 -26.40 10.48 22.02
N GLN A 19 -26.21 11.58 22.73
CA GLN A 19 -24.96 12.35 22.75
C GLN A 19 -23.83 11.53 23.36
N ALA A 20 -24.05 10.93 24.54
CA ALA A 20 -23.06 10.09 25.20
C ALA A 20 -22.66 8.89 24.35
N ARG A 21 -23.62 8.26 23.65
CA ARG A 21 -23.35 7.18 22.70
C ARG A 21 -22.36 7.61 21.62
N VAL A 22 -22.62 8.73 20.94
CA VAL A 22 -21.76 9.23 19.86
C VAL A 22 -20.37 9.57 20.39
N LEU A 23 -20.26 10.15 21.59
CA LEU A 23 -18.98 10.44 22.23
C LEU A 23 -18.16 9.17 22.53
N ILE A 24 -18.80 8.08 22.97
CA ILE A 24 -18.12 6.80 23.19
C ILE A 24 -17.72 6.13 21.86
N GLU A 25 -18.56 6.22 20.82
CA GLU A 25 -18.20 5.74 19.47
C GLU A 25 -17.02 6.52 18.89
N ASP A 26 -16.96 7.82 19.13
CA ASP A 26 -15.83 8.67 18.78
C ASP A 26 -14.58 8.34 19.61
N ALA A 27 -14.76 7.96 20.88
CA ALA A 27 -13.70 7.50 21.76
C ALA A 27 -13.05 6.20 21.21
N GLU A 28 -13.86 5.24 20.75
CA GLU A 28 -13.37 4.01 20.12
C GLU A 28 -12.65 4.28 18.79
N ASN A 29 -13.22 5.14 17.94
CA ASN A 29 -12.67 5.46 16.62
C ASN A 29 -11.61 6.59 16.63
N TYR A 30 -11.18 7.06 17.80
CA TYR A 30 -10.22 8.16 17.97
C TYR A 30 -10.56 9.47 17.23
N ARG A 31 -11.86 9.76 17.09
CA ARG A 31 -12.39 10.95 16.40
C ARG A 31 -12.35 12.19 17.29
N SER A 32 -12.59 13.36 16.70
CA SER A 32 -12.62 14.64 17.42
C SER A 32 -14.01 14.94 17.96
N ILE A 33 -14.07 15.45 19.19
CA ILE A 33 -15.31 15.74 19.94
C ILE A 33 -15.93 17.10 19.57
N ASN A 34 -15.26 17.88 18.71
CA ASN A 34 -15.66 19.27 18.40
C ASN A 34 -16.92 19.39 17.51
N HIS A 35 -17.69 18.32 17.32
CA HIS A 35 -18.93 18.37 16.54
C HIS A 35 -20.07 18.93 17.40
N LYS A 36 -21.09 19.51 16.76
CA LYS A 36 -22.26 20.02 17.49
C LYS A 36 -23.09 18.88 18.04
N LEU A 37 -23.58 19.02 19.27
CA LEU A 37 -24.39 18.02 19.98
C LEU A 37 -25.91 18.24 19.79
N ASP A 38 -26.31 19.15 18.91
CA ASP A 38 -27.71 19.40 18.55
C ASP A 38 -28.33 18.19 17.84
N LYS A 39 -29.63 17.95 18.05
CA LYS A 39 -30.35 16.81 17.46
C LYS A 39 -30.18 16.69 15.94
N HIS A 40 -30.28 17.81 15.21
CA HIS A 40 -30.10 17.83 13.75
C HIS A 40 -28.65 17.58 13.33
N SER A 41 -27.67 18.15 14.03
CA SER A 41 -26.24 17.96 13.74
C SER A 41 -25.79 16.52 14.01
N LEU A 42 -26.33 15.88 15.06
CA LEU A 42 -26.08 14.46 15.34
C LEU A 42 -26.65 13.55 14.24
N ILE A 43 -27.84 13.86 13.69
CA ILE A 43 -28.41 13.10 12.56
C ILE A 43 -27.50 13.22 11.32
N MET A 44 -27.02 14.43 11.01
CA MET A 44 -26.08 14.65 9.91
C MET A 44 -24.75 13.92 10.15
N TYR A 45 -24.26 13.92 11.39
CA TYR A 45 -23.04 13.22 11.79
C TYR A 45 -23.17 11.71 11.60
N GLU A 46 -24.28 11.13 12.05
CA GLU A 46 -24.60 9.69 11.90
C GLU A 46 -24.76 9.29 10.43
N LEU A 47 -25.44 10.11 9.63
CA LEU A 47 -25.53 9.91 8.18
C LEU A 47 -24.16 9.94 7.51
N SER A 48 -23.31 10.91 7.87
CA SER A 48 -21.98 11.08 7.29
C SER A 48 -21.04 9.90 7.58
N HIS A 49 -21.20 9.28 8.75
CA HIS A 49 -20.44 8.10 9.20
C HIS A 49 -21.18 6.78 8.99
N GLY A 50 -22.35 6.80 8.34
CA GLY A 50 -23.12 5.61 8.05
C GLY A 50 -22.32 4.64 7.17
N LEU A 51 -22.50 3.33 7.42
CA LEU A 51 -21.77 2.28 6.69
C LEU A 51 -21.91 2.42 5.17
N ARG A 52 -23.14 2.66 4.69
CA ARG A 52 -23.45 2.76 3.25
C ARG A 52 -22.74 3.94 2.59
N LEU A 53 -22.86 5.14 3.17
CA LEU A 53 -22.25 6.35 2.60
C LEU A 53 -20.72 6.28 2.67
N THR A 54 -20.17 5.72 3.74
CA THR A 54 -18.73 5.51 3.88
C THR A 54 -18.18 4.54 2.83
N ILE A 55 -18.87 3.42 2.59
CA ILE A 55 -18.51 2.47 1.53
C ILE A 55 -18.61 3.14 0.16
N LEU A 56 -19.70 3.87 -0.11
CA LEU A 56 -19.90 4.56 -1.39
C LEU A 56 -18.84 5.62 -1.64
N HIS A 57 -18.48 6.41 -0.61
CA HIS A 57 -17.41 7.39 -0.68
C HIS A 57 -16.05 6.73 -0.96
N ARG A 58 -15.70 5.67 -0.20
CA ARG A 58 -14.45 4.91 -0.43
C ARG A 58 -14.42 4.32 -1.85
N ALA A 59 -15.53 3.76 -2.33
CA ALA A 59 -15.65 3.24 -3.68
C ALA A 59 -15.48 4.34 -4.74
N SER A 60 -16.08 5.52 -4.54
CA SER A 60 -15.92 6.66 -5.45
C SER A 60 -14.48 7.13 -5.57
N LEU A 61 -13.72 7.14 -4.47
CA LEU A 61 -12.29 7.46 -4.49
C LEU A 61 -11.47 6.42 -5.26
N VAL A 62 -11.77 5.13 -5.06
CA VAL A 62 -11.09 4.05 -5.81
C VAL A 62 -11.38 4.16 -7.30
N ILE A 63 -12.64 4.40 -7.67
CA ILE A 63 -13.04 4.58 -9.09
C ILE A 63 -12.30 5.77 -9.71
N LEU A 64 -12.23 6.92 -9.02
CA LEU A 64 -11.50 8.10 -9.52
C LEU A 64 -10.00 7.84 -9.76
N PHE A 65 -9.38 7.01 -8.92
CA PHE A 65 -7.97 6.62 -9.05
C PHE A 65 -7.73 5.59 -10.16
N LEU A 66 -8.70 4.73 -10.46
CA LEU A 66 -8.61 3.75 -11.54
C LEU A 66 -9.00 4.34 -12.90
N LEU A 67 -9.72 5.46 -12.93
CA LEU A 67 -10.19 6.06 -14.17
C LEU A 67 -9.08 6.36 -15.22
N PRO A 68 -7.86 6.80 -14.87
CA PRO A 68 -6.81 7.08 -15.86
C PRO A 68 -6.40 5.90 -16.72
N PHE A 69 -6.64 4.66 -16.28
CA PHE A 69 -6.40 3.48 -17.12
C PHE A 69 -7.32 3.42 -18.34
N PHE A 70 -8.52 4.01 -18.23
CA PHE A 70 -9.58 4.02 -19.24
C PHE A 70 -9.66 5.34 -20.00
N GLU A 71 -9.17 6.42 -19.42
CA GLU A 71 -9.14 7.74 -20.06
C GLU A 71 -8.11 7.81 -21.18
N TRP A 72 -8.26 8.79 -22.07
CA TRP A 72 -7.28 9.02 -23.12
C TRP A 72 -6.01 9.69 -22.56
N PRO A 73 -4.79 9.20 -22.89
CA PRO A 73 -4.48 7.97 -23.65
C PRO A 73 -4.72 6.68 -22.84
N SER A 74 -5.49 5.76 -23.43
CA SER A 74 -5.96 4.53 -22.75
C SER A 74 -4.83 3.52 -22.60
N SER A 75 -4.73 2.94 -21.41
CA SER A 75 -3.71 1.94 -21.07
C SER A 75 -4.16 0.50 -21.34
N LEU A 76 -5.33 0.31 -21.96
CA LEU A 76 -5.92 -0.99 -22.26
C LEU A 76 -5.30 -1.63 -23.50
N THR A 77 -3.99 -1.87 -23.49
CA THR A 77 -3.27 -2.62 -24.51
C THR A 77 -2.64 -3.87 -23.90
N MET A 78 -2.41 -4.90 -24.72
CA MET A 78 -1.77 -6.15 -24.26
C MET A 78 -0.28 -5.96 -23.95
N SER A 79 0.35 -5.00 -24.62
CA SER A 79 1.76 -4.63 -24.45
C SER A 79 1.88 -3.12 -24.59
N SER A 80 2.79 -2.52 -23.83
CA SER A 80 3.20 -1.13 -23.99
C SER A 80 4.27 -0.95 -25.08
N ASP A 81 4.85 -2.01 -25.63
CA ASP A 81 5.94 -1.90 -26.60
C ASP A 81 5.55 -1.08 -27.84
N ILE A 82 6.18 0.09 -28.00
CA ILE A 82 5.94 1.06 -29.07
C ILE A 82 6.16 0.44 -30.46
N ARG A 83 7.03 -0.57 -30.57
CA ARG A 83 7.33 -1.26 -31.83
C ARG A 83 6.13 -1.99 -32.40
N LEU A 84 5.25 -2.50 -31.54
CA LEU A 84 4.07 -3.26 -31.94
C LEU A 84 2.94 -2.37 -32.47
N LYS A 85 3.02 -1.05 -32.27
CA LYS A 85 2.04 -0.04 -32.75
C LYS A 85 0.58 -0.44 -32.50
N LEU A 86 0.31 -0.99 -31.32
CA LEU A 86 -1.04 -1.38 -30.91
C LEU A 86 -1.90 -0.12 -30.70
N LYS A 87 -3.10 -0.10 -31.28
CA LYS A 87 -4.05 1.02 -31.08
C LYS A 87 -4.89 0.77 -29.82
N PRO A 88 -4.85 1.65 -28.82
CA PRO A 88 -5.66 1.48 -27.62
C PRO A 88 -7.15 1.71 -27.92
N PRO A 89 -8.07 1.00 -27.24
CA PRO A 89 -9.49 1.26 -27.35
C PRO A 89 -9.82 2.60 -26.68
N ASN A 90 -10.47 3.49 -27.43
CA ASN A 90 -10.92 4.79 -26.92
C ASN A 90 -12.41 4.71 -26.57
N LEU A 91 -12.74 5.07 -25.32
CA LEU A 91 -14.13 5.19 -24.90
C LEU A 91 -14.79 6.43 -25.52
N PRO A 92 -16.11 6.39 -25.79
CA PRO A 92 -16.82 7.56 -26.29
C PRO A 92 -16.82 8.70 -25.26
N CYS A 93 -16.73 9.94 -25.76
CA CYS A 93 -16.76 11.15 -24.93
C CYS A 93 -18.03 11.20 -24.08
N GLY A 94 -17.87 11.56 -22.81
CA GLY A 94 -18.96 11.66 -21.82
C GLY A 94 -19.12 10.47 -20.89
N VAL A 95 -18.64 9.26 -21.23
CA VAL A 95 -18.74 8.10 -20.32
C VAL A 95 -17.81 8.27 -19.11
N THR A 96 -16.53 8.53 -19.36
CA THR A 96 -15.53 8.81 -18.31
C THR A 96 -15.95 10.02 -17.47
N GLU A 97 -16.37 11.09 -18.15
CA GLU A 97 -16.72 12.36 -17.51
C GLU A 97 -18.02 12.24 -16.67
N GLY A 98 -18.97 11.41 -17.09
CA GLY A 98 -20.18 11.10 -16.33
C GLY A 98 -19.89 10.30 -15.06
N ILE A 99 -18.96 9.32 -15.14
CA ILE A 99 -18.49 8.56 -13.96
C ILE A 99 -17.75 9.49 -12.99
N GLU A 100 -16.91 10.40 -13.49
CA GLU A 100 -16.25 11.42 -12.67
C GLU A 100 -17.27 12.28 -11.93
N PHE A 101 -18.25 12.82 -12.65
CA PHE A 101 -19.28 13.67 -12.07
C PHE A 101 -20.05 12.97 -10.95
N LEU A 102 -20.44 11.71 -11.16
CA LEU A 102 -21.14 10.90 -10.15
C LEU A 102 -20.26 10.68 -8.90
N CYS A 103 -18.97 10.40 -9.08
CA CYS A 103 -18.04 10.25 -7.96
C CYS A 103 -17.88 11.56 -7.18
N LEU A 104 -17.73 12.69 -7.87
CA LEU A 104 -17.62 14.01 -7.23
C LEU A 104 -18.89 14.38 -6.47
N LEU A 105 -20.07 14.04 -7.01
CA LEU A 105 -21.35 14.29 -6.35
C LEU A 105 -21.39 13.58 -4.99
N ILE A 106 -21.02 12.30 -4.93
CA ILE A 106 -20.94 11.53 -3.68
C ILE A 106 -19.95 12.18 -2.69
N ILE A 107 -18.76 12.54 -3.16
CA ILE A 107 -17.72 13.21 -2.37
C ILE A 107 -18.22 14.56 -1.83
N SER A 108 -19.00 15.29 -2.62
CA SER A 108 -19.59 16.58 -2.26
C SER A 108 -20.66 16.43 -1.18
N ILE A 109 -21.59 15.47 -1.32
CA ILE A 109 -22.65 15.20 -0.34
C ILE A 109 -22.04 14.92 1.03
N GLN A 110 -21.04 14.04 1.10
CA GLN A 110 -20.42 13.74 2.40
C GLN A 110 -19.73 14.97 3.00
N SER A 111 -19.10 15.82 2.18
CA SER A 111 -18.45 17.06 2.63
C SER A 111 -19.46 18.05 3.21
N ILE A 112 -20.61 18.19 2.55
CA ILE A 112 -21.71 19.05 2.99
C ILE A 112 -22.28 18.54 4.32
N LEU A 113 -22.57 17.24 4.43
CA LEU A 113 -23.05 16.63 5.69
C LEU A 113 -22.06 16.86 6.84
N LEU A 114 -20.76 16.68 6.58
CA LEU A 114 -19.72 16.92 7.57
C LEU A 114 -19.68 18.40 7.98
N SER A 115 -19.79 19.32 7.03
CA SER A 115 -19.84 20.75 7.34
C SER A 115 -21.07 21.16 8.16
N GLY A 116 -22.22 20.51 7.94
CA GLY A 116 -23.43 20.70 8.74
C GLY A 116 -23.32 20.14 10.16
N ALA A 117 -22.60 19.03 10.33
CA ALA A 117 -22.38 18.41 11.64
C ALA A 117 -21.44 19.22 12.56
N PHE A 118 -20.36 19.79 12.00
CA PHE A 118 -19.39 20.59 12.77
C PHE A 118 -19.72 22.09 12.81
N GLY A 119 -20.46 22.60 11.83
CA GLY A 119 -20.82 24.02 11.71
C GLY A 119 -19.78 24.88 10.99
N LEU A 120 -20.21 26.05 10.50
CA LEU A 120 -19.38 26.96 9.70
C LEU A 120 -18.09 27.46 10.39
N PRO A 121 -18.06 27.79 11.69
CA PRO A 121 -16.84 28.28 12.34
C PRO A 121 -15.70 27.25 12.25
N TRP A 122 -16.01 25.98 12.52
CA TRP A 122 -15.04 24.90 12.43
C TRP A 122 -14.57 24.65 10.99
N VAL A 123 -15.48 24.77 10.01
CA VAL A 123 -15.13 24.64 8.59
C VAL A 123 -14.09 25.70 8.20
N ARG A 124 -14.22 26.93 8.71
CA ARG A 124 -13.31 28.04 8.43
C ARG A 124 -11.90 27.82 9.01
N GLU A 125 -11.81 27.09 10.12
CA GLU A 125 -10.54 26.75 10.74
C GLU A 125 -9.87 25.52 10.11
N ASN A 126 -10.61 24.68 9.39
CA ASN A 126 -10.09 23.43 8.84
C ASN A 126 -9.59 23.60 7.39
N PRO A 127 -8.27 23.74 7.16
CA PRO A 127 -7.73 24.01 5.83
C PRO A 127 -7.97 22.87 4.84
N TRP A 128 -8.11 21.63 5.31
CA TRP A 128 -8.37 20.46 4.46
C TRP A 128 -9.77 20.46 3.87
N LEU A 129 -10.75 20.96 4.62
CA LEU A 129 -12.12 21.02 4.14
C LEU A 129 -12.31 22.21 3.19
N ILE A 130 -11.70 23.36 3.51
CA ILE A 130 -11.65 24.52 2.61
C ILE A 130 -10.99 24.16 1.28
N GLY A 131 -9.81 23.53 1.32
CA GLY A 131 -9.12 23.11 0.12
C GLY A 131 -9.95 22.09 -0.69
N LYS A 132 -10.73 21.21 -0.04
CA LYS A 132 -11.65 20.30 -0.72
C LYS A 132 -12.72 21.05 -1.52
N TYR A 133 -13.29 22.12 -0.97
CA TYR A 133 -14.25 22.95 -1.70
C TYR A 133 -13.60 23.74 -2.85
N ILE A 134 -12.44 24.35 -2.62
CA ILE A 134 -11.70 25.10 -3.67
C ILE A 134 -11.35 24.17 -4.83
N PHE A 135 -10.77 23.01 -4.54
CA PHE A 135 -10.39 22.05 -5.57
C PHE A 135 -11.60 21.43 -6.26
N LEU A 136 -12.73 21.24 -5.56
CA LEU A 136 -13.97 20.78 -6.18
C LEU A 136 -14.48 21.81 -7.19
N VAL A 137 -14.43 23.11 -6.89
CA VAL A 137 -14.81 24.17 -7.84
C VAL A 137 -13.89 24.15 -9.06
N ILE A 138 -12.56 24.10 -8.87
CA ILE A 138 -11.60 24.02 -9.97
C ILE A 138 -11.86 22.77 -10.83
N TYR A 139 -12.14 21.63 -10.18
CA TYR A 139 -12.44 20.37 -10.86
C TYR A 139 -13.71 20.48 -11.72
N LEU A 140 -14.79 21.06 -11.19
CA LEU A 140 -16.04 21.24 -11.92
C LEU A 140 -15.88 22.19 -13.12
N LEU A 141 -15.11 23.28 -12.96
CA LEU A 141 -14.83 24.20 -14.05
C LEU A 141 -14.08 23.50 -15.21
N ASP A 142 -13.01 22.75 -14.90
CA ASP A 142 -12.25 21.99 -15.90
C ASP A 142 -13.11 20.90 -16.56
N LEU A 143 -14.01 20.24 -15.81
CA LEU A 143 -14.95 19.26 -16.36
C LEU A 143 -15.93 19.90 -17.37
N ILE A 144 -16.46 21.08 -17.05
CA ILE A 144 -17.36 21.84 -17.95
C ILE A 144 -16.60 22.27 -19.21
N VAL A 145 -15.36 22.75 -19.08
CA VAL A 145 -14.48 23.08 -20.22
C VAL A 145 -14.26 21.84 -21.09
N SER A 146 -13.94 20.69 -20.50
CA SER A 146 -13.76 19.42 -21.20
C SER A 146 -14.97 19.02 -22.06
N LEU A 147 -16.16 19.13 -21.47
CA LEU A 147 -17.42 18.83 -22.14
C LEU A 147 -17.69 19.83 -23.28
N SER A 148 -17.39 21.11 -23.07
CA SER A 148 -17.55 22.15 -24.09
C SER A 148 -16.63 21.92 -25.30
N LEU A 149 -15.43 21.38 -25.07
CA LEU A 149 -14.44 21.06 -26.10
C LEU A 149 -14.59 19.63 -26.67
N ARG A 150 -15.73 18.97 -26.41
CA ARG A 150 -16.03 17.61 -26.89
C ARG A 150 -14.94 16.59 -26.55
N CYS A 151 -14.34 16.70 -25.37
CA CYS A 151 -13.27 15.83 -24.87
C CYS A 151 -12.00 15.76 -25.74
N SER A 152 -11.76 16.76 -26.59
CA SER A 152 -10.59 16.79 -27.51
C SER A 152 -9.29 17.30 -26.85
N GLU A 153 -9.38 17.79 -25.62
CA GLU A 153 -8.23 18.29 -24.86
C GLU A 153 -7.29 17.17 -24.37
N TYR A 154 -5.99 17.38 -24.61
CA TYR A 154 -4.93 16.54 -24.08
C TYR A 154 -4.65 16.85 -22.61
N TYR A 155 -4.44 18.13 -22.30
CA TYR A 155 -4.11 18.58 -20.95
C TYR A 155 -5.37 18.73 -20.10
N ARG A 156 -5.48 17.89 -19.06
CA ARG A 156 -6.61 17.89 -18.13
C ARG A 156 -6.12 18.11 -16.71
N ILE A 157 -6.24 19.34 -16.20
CA ILE A 157 -5.67 19.73 -14.90
C ILE A 157 -6.38 19.00 -13.76
N ARG A 158 -7.68 18.72 -13.90
CA ARG A 158 -8.48 18.03 -12.87
C ARG A 158 -7.90 16.67 -12.45
N ARG A 159 -7.19 15.97 -13.33
CA ARG A 159 -6.56 14.68 -13.02
C ARG A 159 -5.55 14.83 -11.88
N LEU A 160 -4.72 15.87 -11.90
CA LEU A 160 -3.69 16.13 -10.89
C LEU A 160 -4.27 16.44 -9.50
N ILE A 161 -5.54 16.82 -9.43
CA ILE A 161 -6.24 17.17 -8.18
C ILE A 161 -6.75 15.91 -7.45
N ARG A 162 -7.00 14.79 -8.14
CA ARG A 162 -7.60 13.58 -7.54
C ARG A 162 -6.87 13.04 -6.28
N PRO A 163 -5.53 13.04 -6.20
CA PRO A 163 -4.82 12.65 -4.98
C PRO A 163 -5.21 13.45 -3.74
N TYR A 164 -5.58 14.72 -3.91
CA TYR A 164 -6.03 15.56 -2.81
C TYR A 164 -7.32 15.00 -2.17
N PHE A 165 -8.26 14.46 -2.94
CA PHE A 165 -9.50 13.90 -2.40
C PHE A 165 -9.26 12.64 -1.56
N LEU A 166 -8.27 11.81 -1.94
CA LEU A 166 -7.86 10.65 -1.15
C LEU A 166 -7.19 11.08 0.16
N ILE A 167 -6.18 11.95 0.08
CA ILE A 167 -5.44 12.45 1.25
C ILE A 167 -6.37 13.20 2.20
N SER A 168 -7.26 14.05 1.67
CA SER A 168 -8.20 14.83 2.49
C SER A 168 -9.27 13.97 3.15
N SER A 169 -9.55 12.76 2.65
CA SER A 169 -10.51 11.83 3.24
C SER A 169 -9.90 10.98 4.36
N SER A 170 -8.60 10.67 4.30
CA SER A 170 -7.92 9.85 5.31
C SER A 170 -7.20 10.70 6.38
N GLN A 171 -7.62 10.58 7.63
CA GLN A 171 -6.95 11.25 8.76
C GLN A 171 -5.52 10.74 8.97
N LEU A 172 -5.27 9.46 8.68
CA LEU A 172 -3.95 8.85 8.81
C LEU A 172 -2.99 9.40 7.77
N MET A 173 -3.43 9.54 6.50
CA MET A 173 -2.60 10.12 5.43
C MET A 173 -2.28 11.59 5.70
N LYS A 174 -3.24 12.39 6.20
CA LYS A 174 -2.97 13.77 6.63
C LYS A 174 -1.87 13.85 7.70
N LYS A 175 -1.91 12.92 8.66
CA LYS A 175 -0.89 12.84 9.72
C LYS A 175 0.48 12.50 9.14
N VAL A 176 0.57 11.50 8.27
CA VAL A 176 1.85 11.13 7.63
C VAL A 176 2.38 12.27 6.74
N LEU A 177 1.53 12.97 5.98
CA LEU A 177 1.98 14.13 5.19
C LEU A 177 2.41 15.30 6.08
N LYS A 178 1.71 15.54 7.20
CA LYS A 178 2.12 16.55 8.19
C LYS A 178 3.44 16.16 8.86
N CYS A 179 3.66 14.88 9.12
CA CYS A 179 4.93 14.34 9.60
C CYS A 179 6.04 14.62 8.59
N TYR A 180 5.84 14.22 7.33
CA TYR A 180 6.79 14.45 6.26
C TYR A 180 7.12 15.95 6.10
N ARG A 181 6.12 16.82 6.12
CA ARG A 181 6.34 18.27 6.10
C ARG A 181 7.16 18.77 7.29
N ARG A 182 7.00 18.17 8.47
CA ARG A 182 7.78 18.49 9.67
C ARG A 182 9.21 17.99 9.57
N THR A 183 9.47 16.89 8.85
CA THR A 183 10.81 16.35 8.63
C THR A 183 11.57 17.06 7.50
N LEU A 184 10.88 17.73 6.57
CA LEU A 184 11.53 18.45 5.45
C LEU A 184 12.64 19.43 5.87
N PRO A 185 12.51 20.26 6.92
CA PRO A 185 13.57 21.20 7.32
C PRO A 185 14.86 20.49 7.77
N THR A 186 14.75 19.40 8.53
CA THR A 186 15.93 18.62 8.94
C THR A 186 16.57 17.93 7.75
N LEU A 187 15.75 17.42 6.82
CA LEU A 187 16.24 16.87 5.55
C LEU A 187 16.94 17.92 4.69
N PHE A 188 16.46 19.16 4.67
CA PHE A 188 17.09 20.22 3.88
C PHE A 188 18.54 20.49 4.34
N ASN A 189 18.81 20.49 5.64
CA ASN A 189 20.17 20.66 6.18
C ASN A 189 21.09 19.51 5.76
N LEU A 190 20.59 18.27 5.76
CA LEU A 190 21.36 17.09 5.36
C LEU A 190 21.54 17.01 3.85
N LEU A 191 20.54 17.40 3.07
CA LEU A 191 20.63 17.53 1.62
C LEU A 191 21.60 18.63 1.22
N PHE A 192 21.69 19.72 1.99
CA PHE A 192 22.71 20.75 1.78
C PHE A 192 24.12 20.19 2.00
N LEU A 193 24.34 19.42 3.07
CA LEU A 193 25.61 18.73 3.31
C LEU A 193 25.95 17.76 2.17
N LEU A 194 24.97 17.01 1.67
CA LEU A 194 25.14 16.13 0.52
C LEU A 194 25.47 16.91 -0.77
N GLY A 195 24.77 18.02 -1.01
CA GLY A 195 25.02 18.91 -2.14
C GLY A 195 26.43 19.53 -2.09
N PHE A 196 26.87 19.94 -0.90
CA PHE A 196 28.24 20.42 -0.68
C PHE A 196 29.28 19.33 -0.99
N TRP A 197 29.06 18.10 -0.49
CA TRP A 197 29.91 16.96 -0.80
C TRP A 197 29.99 16.70 -2.31
N LEU A 198 28.83 16.64 -2.99
CA LEU A 198 28.75 16.44 -4.43
C LEU A 198 29.53 17.52 -5.19
N ILE A 199 29.29 18.80 -4.93
CA ILE A 199 29.97 19.91 -5.60
C ILE A 199 31.48 19.86 -5.35
N SER A 200 31.91 19.62 -4.11
CA SER A 200 33.33 19.52 -3.78
C SER A 200 34.01 18.35 -4.52
N ALA A 201 33.36 17.19 -4.56
CA ALA A 201 33.85 16.02 -5.29
C ALA A 201 33.87 16.24 -6.80
N THR A 202 32.89 16.96 -7.36
CA THR A 202 32.87 17.37 -8.77
C THR A 202 34.08 18.24 -9.10
N LEU A 203 34.38 19.25 -8.29
CA LEU A 203 35.53 20.13 -8.51
C LEU A 203 36.85 19.34 -8.42
N VAL A 204 36.99 18.46 -7.42
CA VAL A 204 38.17 17.59 -7.30
C VAL A 204 38.30 16.65 -8.51
N ALA A 205 37.20 16.01 -8.93
CA ALA A 205 37.20 15.11 -10.08
C ALA A 205 37.60 15.82 -11.37
N MET A 206 37.09 17.03 -11.60
CA MET A 206 37.50 17.84 -12.74
C MET A 206 38.98 18.21 -12.67
N CYS A 207 39.50 18.65 -11.52
CA CYS A 207 40.92 18.99 -11.38
C CYS A 207 41.86 17.78 -11.59
N VAL A 208 41.45 16.58 -11.16
CA VAL A 208 42.28 15.37 -11.22
C VAL A 208 42.18 14.66 -12.57
N PHE A 209 40.98 14.59 -13.16
CA PHE A 209 40.71 13.76 -14.33
C PHE A 209 40.55 14.55 -15.64
N ASN A 210 40.24 15.84 -15.60
CA ASN A 210 40.15 16.67 -16.80
C ASN A 210 41.56 17.16 -17.19
N LYS A 211 42.12 16.59 -18.26
CA LYS A 211 43.41 17.06 -18.81
C LYS A 211 43.15 18.15 -19.85
N PRO A 212 43.72 19.35 -19.72
CA PRO A 212 43.61 20.36 -20.77
C PRO A 212 44.29 19.84 -22.05
N ASN A 213 43.62 20.00 -23.19
CA ASN A 213 44.10 19.69 -24.54
C ASN A 213 45.30 20.58 -24.96
N ARG A 214 46.42 20.53 -24.23
CA ARG A 214 47.62 21.32 -24.54
C ARG A 214 48.67 20.56 -25.37
N ASP A 215 48.55 19.23 -25.50
CA ASP A 215 49.55 18.39 -26.19
C ASP A 215 49.01 17.74 -27.49
N LEU A 216 48.16 18.42 -28.25
CA LEU A 216 47.80 18.01 -29.61
C LEU A 216 48.84 18.52 -30.63
N THR A 217 50.11 18.14 -30.43
CA THR A 217 51.12 18.17 -31.50
C THR A 217 51.31 16.76 -32.04
N LYS A 218 50.71 16.53 -33.22
CA LYS A 218 51.02 15.52 -34.25
C LYS A 218 51.08 14.04 -33.81
N ASN A 219 50.17 13.28 -34.44
CA ASN A 219 50.28 11.85 -34.78
C ASN A 219 49.88 10.80 -33.73
N SER A 220 48.64 10.85 -33.25
CA SER A 220 47.94 9.60 -32.93
C SER A 220 46.47 9.68 -33.32
N ILE A 221 46.13 8.83 -34.28
CA ILE A 221 44.80 8.49 -34.76
C ILE A 221 43.87 8.19 -33.58
N VAL A 222 42.75 8.91 -33.53
CA VAL A 222 41.45 8.57 -32.94
C VAL A 222 41.47 7.45 -31.90
N ASN A 223 41.71 7.82 -30.65
CA ASN A 223 41.06 7.19 -29.52
C ASN A 223 40.51 8.33 -28.66
N THR A 224 39.40 8.92 -29.10
CA THR A 224 38.55 9.74 -28.25
C THR A 224 37.96 8.84 -27.16
N THR A 225 38.76 8.46 -26.17
CA THR A 225 38.21 8.10 -24.87
C THR A 225 37.60 9.39 -24.34
N THR A 226 36.33 9.60 -24.65
CA THR A 226 35.53 10.67 -24.04
C THR A 226 35.71 10.54 -22.54
N THR A 227 36.56 11.39 -21.97
CA THR A 227 36.76 11.45 -20.53
C THR A 227 35.39 11.78 -19.97
N ALA A 228 34.82 10.90 -19.14
CA ALA A 228 33.47 11.10 -18.62
C ALA A 228 33.31 12.37 -17.78
N PHE A 229 34.42 13.05 -17.49
CA PHE A 229 34.52 14.30 -16.76
C PHE A 229 34.93 15.44 -17.72
N THR A 230 33.97 15.95 -18.51
CA THR A 230 34.16 17.09 -19.43
C THR A 230 33.69 18.39 -18.78
N ASP A 231 32.37 18.54 -18.68
CA ASP A 231 31.68 19.73 -18.19
C ASP A 231 31.37 19.59 -16.70
N PHE A 232 31.30 20.71 -15.99
CA PHE A 232 30.90 20.73 -14.57
C PHE A 232 29.55 20.05 -14.35
N TYR A 233 28.57 20.34 -15.20
CA TYR A 233 27.24 19.76 -15.10
C TYR A 233 27.22 18.26 -15.34
N ASP A 234 27.85 17.79 -16.42
CA ASP A 234 27.88 16.37 -16.78
C ASP A 234 28.69 15.55 -15.76
N THR A 235 29.76 16.14 -15.22
CA THR A 235 30.55 15.57 -14.10
C THR A 235 29.72 15.50 -12.83
N LEU A 236 28.98 16.57 -12.48
CA LEU A 236 28.10 16.61 -11.30
C LEU A 236 27.00 15.54 -11.40
N PHE A 237 26.36 15.41 -12.56
CA PHE A 237 25.32 14.40 -12.77
C PHE A 237 25.91 12.99 -12.74
N SER A 238 27.06 12.75 -13.38
CA SER A 238 27.74 11.45 -13.34
C SER A 238 28.14 11.04 -11.93
N LEU A 239 28.59 11.99 -11.09
CA LEU A 239 28.89 11.74 -9.69
C LEU A 239 27.62 11.55 -8.85
N LEU A 240 26.51 12.25 -9.16
CA LEU A 240 25.21 11.98 -8.53
C LEU A 240 24.73 10.55 -8.84
N VAL A 241 24.89 10.07 -10.08
CA VAL A 241 24.60 8.67 -10.45
C VAL A 241 25.58 7.70 -9.75
N LEU A 242 26.83 8.11 -9.55
CA LEU A 242 27.81 7.32 -8.80
C LEU A 242 27.49 7.24 -7.32
N LEU A 243 26.91 8.30 -6.74
CA LEU A 243 26.40 8.29 -5.36
C LEU A 243 25.32 7.22 -5.18
N THR A 244 24.50 6.97 -6.22
CA THR A 244 23.52 5.87 -6.23
C THR A 244 24.11 4.54 -6.71
N THR A 245 25.42 4.45 -6.94
CA THR A 245 26.18 3.27 -7.39
C THR A 245 25.77 2.68 -8.74
N THR A 246 24.97 3.39 -9.54
CA THR A 246 24.38 2.78 -10.74
C THR A 246 25.34 2.72 -11.94
N ASN A 247 26.34 3.61 -11.98
CA ASN A 247 27.39 3.64 -13.00
C ASN A 247 28.77 3.19 -12.46
N HIS A 248 28.80 2.53 -11.30
CA HIS A 248 30.01 1.85 -10.81
C HIS A 248 30.03 0.42 -11.36
N PRO A 249 31.14 -0.08 -11.96
CA PRO A 249 32.47 0.54 -12.02
C PRO A 249 32.73 1.44 -13.25
N ASP A 250 31.82 1.49 -14.21
CA ASP A 250 32.02 2.00 -15.57
C ASP A 250 32.61 3.43 -15.65
N ILE A 251 32.12 4.35 -14.81
CA ILE A 251 32.58 5.75 -14.81
C ILE A 251 34.04 5.91 -14.35
N LEU A 252 34.55 4.95 -13.57
CA LEU A 252 35.88 5.02 -12.93
C LEU A 252 36.93 4.15 -13.64
N ILE A 253 36.53 3.21 -14.49
CA ILE A 253 37.47 2.34 -15.21
C ILE A 253 38.42 3.13 -16.11
N PRO A 254 37.97 4.08 -16.96
CA PRO A 254 38.89 4.83 -17.82
C PRO A 254 40.00 5.57 -17.06
N PRO A 255 39.72 6.37 -16.00
CA PRO A 255 40.79 6.99 -15.21
C PRO A 255 41.58 5.98 -14.34
N TYR A 256 41.00 4.85 -13.96
CA TYR A 256 41.70 3.79 -13.22
C TYR A 256 42.72 3.05 -14.10
N ASN A 257 42.40 2.80 -15.36
CA ASN A 257 43.33 2.23 -16.35
C ASN A 257 44.52 3.17 -16.59
N GLY A 258 44.31 4.48 -16.47
CA GLY A 258 45.40 5.47 -16.54
C GLY A 258 46.29 5.47 -15.29
N ASN A 259 45.70 5.43 -14.09
CA ASN A 259 46.44 5.40 -12.83
C ASN A 259 45.66 4.63 -11.75
N ARG A 260 46.31 3.65 -11.09
CA ARG A 260 45.74 2.91 -9.96
C ARG A 260 45.36 3.82 -8.78
N GLY A 261 46.02 4.97 -8.63
CA GLY A 261 45.70 5.97 -7.60
C GLY A 261 44.27 6.51 -7.66
N THR A 262 43.59 6.42 -8.82
CA THR A 262 42.17 6.76 -9.00
C THR A 262 41.26 5.96 -8.07
N ALA A 263 41.65 4.75 -7.66
CA ALA A 263 40.88 3.95 -6.71
C ALA A 263 40.69 4.66 -5.35
N ILE A 264 41.67 5.47 -4.91
CA ILE A 264 41.58 6.23 -3.67
C ILE A 264 40.41 7.22 -3.73
N PHE A 265 40.27 7.94 -4.85
CA PHE A 265 39.14 8.84 -5.07
C PHE A 265 37.81 8.09 -4.99
N SER A 266 37.68 6.95 -5.68
CA SER A 266 36.45 6.14 -5.65
C SER A 266 36.08 5.68 -4.23
N ILE A 267 37.04 5.11 -3.49
CA ILE A 267 36.82 4.58 -2.14
C ILE A 267 36.40 5.71 -1.19
N VAL A 268 37.07 6.86 -1.24
CA VAL A 268 36.72 8.02 -0.41
C VAL A 268 35.36 8.59 -0.81
N TYR A 269 35.09 8.70 -2.12
CA TYR A 269 33.84 9.23 -2.65
C TYR A 269 32.62 8.41 -2.19
N LEU A 270 32.67 7.09 -2.39
CA LEU A 270 31.60 6.17 -1.98
C LEU A 270 31.58 5.98 -0.46
N GLY A 271 32.74 5.92 0.19
CA GLY A 271 32.87 5.82 1.65
C GLY A 271 32.09 6.91 2.37
N VAL A 272 32.35 8.17 2.01
CA VAL A 272 31.69 9.33 2.62
C VAL A 272 30.28 9.53 2.05
N GLY A 273 30.11 9.50 0.73
CA GLY A 273 28.83 9.79 0.10
C GLY A 273 27.75 8.74 0.37
N LEU A 274 28.01 7.49 -0.02
CA LEU A 274 27.04 6.40 0.06
C LEU A 274 26.90 5.89 1.50
N TYR A 275 27.99 5.48 2.14
CA TYR A 275 27.89 4.78 3.43
C TYR A 275 27.70 5.71 4.63
N VAL A 276 28.20 6.94 4.58
CA VAL A 276 28.03 7.91 5.67
C VAL A 276 26.83 8.82 5.39
N LEU A 277 26.87 9.66 4.36
CA LEU A 277 25.86 10.71 4.16
C LEU A 277 24.46 10.15 3.85
N LEU A 278 24.33 9.18 2.93
CA LEU A 278 23.02 8.62 2.58
C LEU A 278 22.38 7.82 3.74
N ASN A 279 23.19 7.13 4.54
CA ASN A 279 22.71 6.41 5.73
C ASN A 279 22.36 7.36 6.88
N ILE A 280 23.11 8.45 7.10
CA ILE A 280 22.74 9.51 8.05
C ILE A 280 21.41 10.14 7.65
N LEU A 281 21.19 10.39 6.37
CA LEU A 281 19.94 10.91 5.85
C LEU A 281 18.76 9.98 6.17
N THR A 282 18.93 8.68 5.94
CA THR A 282 17.94 7.65 6.28
C THR A 282 17.69 7.60 7.79
N ALA A 283 18.74 7.67 8.61
CA ALA A 283 18.63 7.68 10.07
C ALA A 283 17.91 8.92 10.61
N ALA A 284 18.13 10.09 10.01
CA ALA A 284 17.44 11.33 10.38
C ALA A 284 15.95 11.29 10.04
N VAL A 285 15.56 10.70 8.90
CA VAL A 285 14.15 10.42 8.59
C VAL A 285 13.55 9.52 9.68
N TYR A 286 14.26 8.47 10.07
CA TYR A 286 13.81 7.53 11.09
C TYR A 286 13.60 8.20 12.46
N SER A 287 14.57 8.98 12.95
CA SER A 287 14.47 9.61 14.27
C SER A 287 13.29 10.58 14.39
N GLU A 288 13.09 11.40 13.37
CA GLU A 288 11.96 12.35 13.33
C GLU A 288 10.61 11.62 13.20
N PHE A 289 10.56 10.55 12.41
CA PHE A 289 9.36 9.75 12.23
C PHE A 289 8.96 9.02 13.52
N SER A 290 9.91 8.37 14.19
CA SER A 290 9.67 7.65 15.45
C SER A 290 9.16 8.60 16.55
N GLY A 291 9.79 9.78 16.69
CA GLY A 291 9.32 10.81 17.61
C GLY A 291 7.88 11.29 17.30
N TYR A 292 7.55 11.46 16.02
CA TYR A 292 6.19 11.80 15.60
C TYR A 292 5.17 10.69 15.89
N LEU A 293 5.54 9.42 15.65
CA LEU A 293 4.68 8.27 15.89
C LEU A 293 4.25 8.21 17.37
N MET A 294 5.21 8.35 18.29
CA MET A 294 4.95 8.37 19.73
C MET A 294 4.00 9.51 20.12
N SER A 295 4.27 10.74 19.66
CA SER A 295 3.41 11.90 19.92
C SER A 295 1.99 11.70 19.37
N SER A 296 1.85 11.08 18.20
CA SER A 296 0.56 10.77 17.60
C SER A 296 -0.23 9.73 18.41
N VAL A 297 0.42 8.69 18.97
CA VAL A 297 -0.22 7.72 19.86
C VAL A 297 -0.75 8.41 21.12
N GLN A 298 0.10 9.23 21.78
CA GLN A 298 -0.30 9.97 22.98
C GLN A 298 -1.52 10.87 22.72
N THR A 299 -1.53 11.57 21.59
CA THR A 299 -2.65 12.43 21.19
C THR A 299 -3.95 11.63 21.02
N ARG A 300 -3.90 10.41 20.47
CA ARG A 300 -5.07 9.54 20.31
C ARG A 300 -5.61 9.08 21.66
N LEU A 301 -4.74 8.61 22.54
CA LEU A 301 -5.12 8.22 23.90
C LEU A 301 -5.73 9.40 24.66
N MET A 302 -5.18 10.60 24.50
CA MET A 302 -5.72 11.79 25.12
C MET A 302 -7.12 12.12 24.58
N ARG A 303 -7.33 12.13 23.25
CA ARG A 303 -8.66 12.37 22.65
C ARG A 303 -9.70 11.41 23.19
N ARG A 304 -9.35 10.14 23.29
CA ARG A 304 -10.23 9.12 23.84
C ARG A 304 -10.59 9.39 25.30
N ARG A 305 -9.63 9.74 26.14
CA ARG A 305 -9.89 10.11 27.55
C ARG A 305 -10.81 11.33 27.65
N VAL A 306 -10.59 12.35 26.83
CA VAL A 306 -11.47 13.53 26.77
C VAL A 306 -12.87 13.13 26.32
N ALA A 307 -13.02 12.24 25.34
CA ALA A 307 -14.32 11.77 24.86
C ALA A 307 -15.07 11.00 25.94
N THR A 308 -14.40 10.10 26.66
CA THR A 308 -15.00 9.38 27.79
C THR A 308 -15.37 10.31 28.94
N ARG A 309 -14.58 11.37 29.19
CA ARG A 309 -14.91 12.37 30.21
C ARG A 309 -16.10 13.23 29.77
N ALA A 310 -16.14 13.66 28.52
CA ALA A 310 -17.27 14.41 27.97
C ALA A 310 -18.57 13.60 28.02
N ALA A 311 -18.52 12.29 27.73
CA ALA A 311 -19.67 11.41 27.86
C ALA A 311 -20.17 11.33 29.32
N PHE A 312 -19.26 11.33 30.29
CA PHE A 312 -19.63 11.42 31.72
C PHE A 312 -20.29 12.75 32.04
N GLU A 313 -19.74 13.87 31.58
CA GLU A 313 -20.29 15.22 31.83
C GLU A 313 -21.70 15.41 31.26
N VAL A 314 -22.03 14.73 30.15
CA VAL A 314 -23.37 14.77 29.54
C VAL A 314 -24.39 13.94 30.33
N LEU A 315 -23.95 12.87 30.99
CA LEU A 315 -24.83 11.95 31.72
C LEU A 315 -24.87 12.22 33.23
N LYS A 316 -24.05 13.13 33.75
CA LYS A 316 -23.95 13.34 35.19
C LYS A 316 -25.23 14.01 35.73
N TYR A 317 -25.63 13.58 36.91
CA TYR A 317 -26.50 14.34 37.79
C TYR A 317 -25.79 14.55 39.12
N GLU A 318 -26.19 15.58 39.85
CA GLU A 318 -25.60 15.91 41.13
C GLU A 318 -26.48 15.35 42.25
N HIS A 319 -25.90 14.54 43.14
CA HIS A 319 -26.58 14.04 44.33
C HIS A 319 -25.66 14.21 45.55
N ASN A 320 -26.12 14.98 46.54
CA ASN A 320 -25.36 15.31 47.75
C ASN A 320 -23.96 15.90 47.48
N GLY A 321 -23.82 16.73 46.45
CA GLY A 321 -22.54 17.35 46.06
C GLY A 321 -21.55 16.40 45.37
N ILE A 322 -21.98 15.18 45.03
CA ILE A 322 -21.19 14.20 44.30
C ILE A 322 -21.77 14.05 42.90
N GLU A 323 -20.93 14.23 41.89
CA GLU A 323 -21.27 13.97 40.49
C GLU A 323 -21.35 12.46 40.23
N LEU A 324 -22.55 11.98 39.88
CA LEU A 324 -22.84 10.56 39.69
C LEU A 324 -23.57 10.34 38.36
N VAL A 325 -23.44 9.14 37.80
CA VAL A 325 -24.22 8.67 36.65
C VAL A 325 -25.10 7.50 37.08
N SER A 326 -26.34 7.49 36.59
CA SER A 326 -27.35 6.49 36.97
C SER A 326 -26.99 5.13 36.40
N SER A 327 -27.38 4.07 37.12
CA SER A 327 -27.19 2.71 36.66
C SER A 327 -27.90 2.42 35.34
N ASP A 328 -29.08 3.00 35.16
CA ASP A 328 -29.93 2.75 34.00
C ASP A 328 -29.38 3.42 32.74
N ASP A 329 -28.81 4.62 32.88
CA ASP A 329 -28.13 5.33 31.80
C ASP A 329 -26.88 4.59 31.33
N ILE A 330 -26.12 3.99 32.24
CA ILE A 330 -24.93 3.20 31.89
C ILE A 330 -25.33 1.93 31.12
N VAL A 331 -26.36 1.22 31.58
CA VAL A 331 -26.86 0.02 30.90
C VAL A 331 -27.45 0.38 29.54
N GLY A 332 -28.21 1.48 29.46
CA GLY A 332 -28.75 2.04 28.22
C GLY A 332 -27.65 2.45 27.24
N LEU A 333 -26.59 3.09 27.74
CA LEU A 333 -25.41 3.46 26.97
C LEU A 333 -24.73 2.21 26.39
N ILE A 334 -24.33 1.24 27.24
CA ILE A 334 -23.63 0.01 26.80
C ILE A 334 -24.45 -0.75 25.75
N LYS A 335 -25.79 -0.79 25.89
CA LYS A 335 -26.67 -1.46 24.93
C LYS A 335 -26.75 -0.74 23.58
N THR A 336 -26.68 0.59 23.57
CA THR A 336 -26.91 1.41 22.38
C THR A 336 -25.64 1.75 21.60
N VAL A 337 -24.45 1.73 22.21
CA VAL A 337 -23.18 2.03 21.50
C VAL A 337 -22.90 1.01 20.41
N HIS A 338 -22.41 1.41 19.24
CA HIS A 338 -22.00 0.48 18.17
C HIS A 338 -20.53 0.05 18.31
N ILE A 339 -20.27 -0.82 19.29
CA ILE A 339 -18.95 -1.45 19.54
C ILE A 339 -19.01 -2.95 19.17
N ASP A 340 -17.84 -3.56 18.91
CA ASP A 340 -17.64 -5.02 18.90
C ASP A 340 -18.39 -5.73 20.04
N THR A 341 -19.03 -6.87 19.73
CA THR A 341 -19.86 -7.64 20.67
C THR A 341 -19.09 -8.07 21.92
N TRP A 342 -17.86 -8.57 21.76
CA TRP A 342 -17.04 -9.01 22.88
C TRP A 342 -16.67 -7.86 23.85
N LYS A 343 -16.45 -6.64 23.34
CA LYS A 343 -16.19 -5.47 24.19
C LYS A 343 -17.44 -5.06 24.95
N LYS A 344 -18.62 -5.12 24.31
CA LYS A 344 -19.89 -4.85 24.99
C LYS A 344 -20.15 -5.85 26.11
N ASP A 345 -19.93 -7.13 25.83
CA ASP A 345 -20.15 -8.20 26.82
C ASP A 345 -19.19 -8.07 27.99
N THR A 346 -17.91 -7.77 27.73
CA THR A 346 -16.92 -7.54 28.79
C THR A 346 -17.20 -6.26 29.58
N LEU A 347 -17.56 -5.15 28.94
CA LEU A 347 -18.00 -3.92 29.63
C LEU A 347 -19.18 -4.21 30.55
N ARG A 348 -20.17 -4.95 30.05
CA ARG A 348 -21.37 -5.33 30.81
C ARG A 348 -21.02 -6.24 32.00
N GLN A 349 -20.18 -7.24 31.79
CA GLN A 349 -19.70 -8.14 32.85
C GLN A 349 -18.90 -7.39 33.93
N VAL A 350 -17.94 -6.56 33.54
CA VAL A 350 -17.12 -5.80 34.50
C VAL A 350 -17.97 -4.79 35.27
N TYR A 351 -18.93 -4.14 34.60
CA TYR A 351 -19.88 -3.26 35.27
C TYR A 351 -20.68 -4.00 36.34
N PHE A 352 -21.26 -5.17 36.02
CA PHE A 352 -22.02 -5.96 36.99
C PHE A 352 -21.16 -6.49 38.14
N MET A 353 -19.98 -7.04 37.85
CA MET A 353 -19.09 -7.62 38.86
C MET A 353 -18.53 -6.59 39.83
N ARG A 354 -18.29 -5.35 39.37
CA ARG A 354 -17.54 -4.35 40.13
C ARG A 354 -18.44 -3.32 40.82
N HIS A 355 -19.64 -3.10 40.29
CA HIS A 355 -20.52 -2.03 40.76
C HIS A 355 -21.92 -2.50 41.17
N CYS A 356 -22.34 -3.76 40.92
CA CYS A 356 -23.61 -4.33 41.39
C CYS A 356 -24.84 -3.40 41.20
N HIS A 357 -24.95 -2.71 40.06
CA HIS A 357 -25.99 -1.70 39.75
C HIS A 357 -25.92 -0.38 40.55
N GLY A 358 -24.80 -0.07 41.20
CA GLY A 358 -24.58 1.21 41.86
C GLY A 358 -24.24 2.35 40.90
N ASN A 359 -24.56 3.58 41.31
CA ASN A 359 -24.17 4.79 40.60
C ASN A 359 -22.65 4.97 40.59
N ILE A 360 -22.11 5.46 39.48
CA ILE A 360 -20.66 5.52 39.25
C ILE A 360 -20.15 6.97 39.26
N ASN A 361 -19.02 7.19 39.94
CA ASN A 361 -18.30 8.48 39.91
C ASN A 361 -17.35 8.55 38.69
N ALA A 362 -17.01 9.75 38.26
CA ALA A 362 -16.02 10.13 37.24
C ALA A 362 -14.84 9.15 37.05
N LYS A 363 -14.08 8.90 38.13
CA LYS A 363 -12.87 8.07 38.10
C LYS A 363 -13.19 6.61 37.75
N GLN A 364 -14.27 6.09 38.32
CA GLN A 364 -14.73 4.72 38.08
C GLN A 364 -15.29 4.58 36.65
N PHE A 365 -16.01 5.60 36.14
CA PHE A 365 -16.52 5.63 34.77
C PHE A 365 -15.38 5.59 33.74
N MET A 366 -14.34 6.41 33.93
CA MET A 366 -13.15 6.39 33.06
C MET A 366 -12.39 5.05 33.15
N GLN A 367 -12.33 4.43 34.33
CA GLN A 367 -11.71 3.11 34.51
C GLN A 367 -12.50 2.01 33.80
N LEU A 368 -13.83 2.09 33.76
CA LEU A 368 -14.69 1.15 33.03
C LEU A 368 -14.39 1.20 31.52
N PHE A 369 -14.35 2.40 30.93
CA PHE A 369 -14.07 2.58 29.51
C PHE A 369 -12.59 2.45 29.11
N LYS A 370 -11.70 2.21 30.08
CA LYS A 370 -10.34 1.74 29.81
C LYS A 370 -10.34 0.36 29.12
N ILE A 371 -11.41 -0.43 29.28
CA ILE A 371 -11.59 -1.73 28.61
C ILE A 371 -11.51 -1.62 27.09
N LEU A 372 -11.91 -0.49 26.47
CA LEU A 372 -11.79 -0.38 25.01
C LEU A 372 -10.32 -0.32 24.54
N ASP A 373 -9.32 -0.23 25.45
CA ASP A 373 -7.89 -0.33 25.13
C ASP A 373 -7.45 -1.78 24.91
N LEU A 374 -8.25 -2.75 25.35
CA LEU A 374 -7.93 -4.16 25.20
C LEU A 374 -8.06 -4.59 23.74
N SER A 375 -7.06 -5.33 23.27
CA SER A 375 -7.13 -6.06 22.02
C SER A 375 -8.03 -7.28 22.15
N GLY A 376 -8.79 -7.60 21.10
CA GLY A 376 -9.75 -8.69 21.12
C GLY A 376 -9.15 -10.03 21.53
N PRO A 377 -9.94 -10.89 22.21
CA PRO A 377 -9.48 -12.22 22.59
C PRO A 377 -9.11 -13.00 21.32
N ALA A 378 -7.99 -13.74 21.37
CA ALA A 378 -7.67 -14.67 20.30
C ALA A 378 -8.82 -15.68 20.19
N ASN A 379 -9.48 -15.75 19.03
CA ASN A 379 -10.58 -16.70 18.77
C ASN A 379 -10.08 -18.13 19.03
N GLN A 380 -10.30 -18.65 20.24
CA GLN A 380 -10.06 -20.05 20.56
C GLN A 380 -11.24 -20.82 19.95
N SER A 381 -10.98 -21.49 18.83
CA SER A 381 -11.96 -22.32 18.14
C SER A 381 -12.23 -23.59 18.97
N ILE A 382 -13.22 -23.55 19.84
CA ILE A 382 -13.72 -24.74 20.52
C ILE A 382 -14.48 -25.58 19.47
N PRO A 383 -14.24 -26.91 19.36
CA PRO A 383 -14.97 -27.77 18.42
C PRO A 383 -16.48 -27.74 18.74
N GLU A 384 -17.31 -27.51 17.72
CA GLU A 384 -18.76 -27.33 17.91
C GLU A 384 -19.53 -28.64 18.11
N GLN A 385 -18.96 -29.79 17.70
CA GLN A 385 -19.64 -31.09 17.73
C GLN A 385 -18.68 -32.22 18.11
N ILE A 386 -19.10 -33.06 19.06
CA ILE A 386 -18.45 -34.34 19.40
C ILE A 386 -19.25 -35.45 18.70
N PRO A 387 -18.65 -36.21 17.76
CA PRO A 387 -19.34 -37.30 17.08
C PRO A 387 -19.79 -38.39 18.06
N SER A 388 -21.00 -38.92 17.84
CA SER A 388 -21.59 -40.01 18.64
C SER A 388 -20.89 -41.35 18.43
N LEU A 389 -20.41 -41.63 17.21
CA LEU A 389 -19.69 -42.87 16.87
C LEU A 389 -18.23 -42.87 17.35
N ARG A 390 -17.79 -44.00 17.92
CA ARG A 390 -16.42 -44.20 18.44
C ARG A 390 -15.35 -44.05 17.35
N VAL A 391 -15.61 -44.58 16.15
CA VAL A 391 -14.69 -44.49 15.00
C VAL A 391 -14.53 -43.04 14.52
N ALA A 392 -15.63 -42.28 14.44
CA ALA A 392 -15.60 -40.87 14.08
C ALA A 392 -14.82 -40.04 15.11
N ARG A 393 -14.93 -40.37 16.40
CA ARG A 393 -14.14 -39.71 17.46
C ARG A 393 -12.64 -39.99 17.33
N ILE A 394 -12.25 -41.24 17.05
CA ILE A 394 -10.84 -41.61 16.83
C ILE A 394 -10.27 -40.88 15.60
N PHE A 395 -11.07 -40.77 14.54
CA PHE A 395 -10.66 -40.05 13.34
C PHE A 395 -10.52 -38.54 13.58
N GLN A 396 -11.46 -37.93 14.32
CA GLN A 396 -11.38 -36.53 14.72
C GLN A 396 -10.16 -36.25 15.60
N THR A 397 -9.87 -37.11 16.59
CA THR A 397 -8.67 -36.94 17.43
C THR A 397 -7.38 -37.14 16.65
N TRP A 398 -7.36 -38.02 15.66
CA TRP A 398 -6.22 -38.18 14.75
C TRP A 398 -5.98 -36.94 13.89
N ILE A 399 -7.02 -36.37 13.26
CA ILE A 399 -6.91 -35.14 12.45
C ILE A 399 -6.40 -33.95 13.30
N MET A 400 -6.79 -33.89 14.57
CA MET A 400 -6.37 -32.84 15.50
C MET A 400 -5.02 -33.12 16.16
N SER A 401 -4.44 -34.29 15.92
CA SER A 401 -3.17 -34.68 16.52
C SER A 401 -1.98 -33.97 15.87
N LYS A 402 -0.90 -33.79 16.63
CA LYS A 402 0.40 -33.33 16.10
C LYS A 402 0.98 -34.28 15.05
N GLY A 403 0.60 -35.56 15.07
CA GLY A 403 1.03 -36.55 14.08
C GLY A 403 0.48 -36.24 12.69
N PHE A 404 -0.79 -35.87 12.58
CA PHE A 404 -1.37 -35.49 11.29
C PHE A 404 -0.76 -34.18 10.75
N GLU A 405 -0.41 -33.24 11.65
CA GLU A 405 0.35 -32.05 11.28
C GLU A 405 1.72 -32.40 10.66
N LEU A 406 2.46 -33.35 11.24
CA LEU A 406 3.71 -33.84 10.70
C LEU A 406 3.54 -34.49 9.31
N VAL A 407 2.52 -35.35 9.14
CA VAL A 407 2.21 -35.99 7.84
C VAL A 407 1.95 -34.94 6.75
N ARG A 408 1.19 -33.89 7.07
CA ARG A 408 0.91 -32.79 6.13
C ARG A 408 2.17 -32.05 5.71
N ILE A 409 3.10 -31.83 6.64
CA ILE A 409 4.39 -31.19 6.35
C ILE A 409 5.23 -32.09 5.44
N ILE A 410 5.36 -33.38 5.78
CA ILE A 410 6.11 -34.36 5.00
C ILE A 410 5.59 -34.41 3.55
N ILE A 411 4.27 -34.50 3.35
CA ILE A 411 3.67 -34.53 2.02
C ILE A 411 3.91 -33.22 1.26
N SER A 412 3.89 -32.08 1.95
CA SER A 412 4.24 -30.80 1.34
C SER A 412 5.70 -30.76 0.89
N VAL A 413 6.64 -31.31 1.67
CA VAL A 413 8.06 -31.39 1.29
C VAL A 413 8.24 -32.29 0.07
N PHE A 414 7.63 -33.47 0.07
CA PHE A 414 7.67 -34.38 -1.09
C PHE A 414 7.11 -33.73 -2.36
N ASN A 415 6.00 -32.99 -2.26
CA ASN A 415 5.44 -32.25 -3.38
C ASN A 415 6.43 -31.22 -3.96
N VAL A 416 7.21 -30.53 -3.12
CA VAL A 416 8.24 -29.57 -3.59
C VAL A 416 9.37 -30.28 -4.32
N VAL A 417 9.94 -31.32 -3.70
CA VAL A 417 11.04 -32.09 -4.30
C VAL A 417 10.60 -32.61 -5.67
N PHE A 418 9.38 -33.13 -5.74
CA PHE A 418 8.81 -33.64 -6.97
C PHE A 418 8.61 -32.56 -8.03
N LEU A 419 8.04 -31.40 -7.69
CA LEU A 419 7.89 -30.26 -8.60
C LEU A 419 9.24 -29.73 -9.10
N CYS A 420 10.26 -29.70 -8.24
CA CYS A 420 11.61 -29.31 -8.64
C CYS A 420 12.18 -30.26 -9.70
N VAL A 421 12.00 -31.58 -9.53
CA VAL A 421 12.42 -32.59 -10.52
C VAL A 421 11.64 -32.44 -11.82
N ASP A 422 10.31 -32.28 -11.76
CA ASP A 422 9.45 -32.14 -12.94
C ASP A 422 9.80 -30.89 -13.76
N ILE A 423 9.94 -29.73 -13.10
CA ILE A 423 10.30 -28.47 -13.74
C ILE A 423 11.71 -28.53 -14.34
N SER A 424 12.69 -29.07 -13.59
CA SER A 424 14.07 -29.20 -14.06
C SER A 424 14.17 -30.12 -15.27
N TYR A 425 13.49 -31.27 -15.23
CA TYR A 425 13.44 -32.21 -16.35
C TYR A 425 12.78 -31.59 -17.59
N SER A 426 11.65 -30.90 -17.43
CA SER A 426 10.95 -30.26 -18.55
C SER A 426 11.79 -29.14 -19.18
N LEU A 427 12.52 -28.37 -18.36
CA LEU A 427 13.41 -27.31 -18.85
C LEU A 427 14.62 -27.88 -19.61
N SER A 428 15.24 -28.94 -19.08
CA SER A 428 16.43 -29.55 -19.68
C SER A 428 16.14 -30.30 -20.97
N THR A 429 14.97 -30.95 -21.07
CA THR A 429 14.65 -31.79 -22.24
C THR A 429 13.78 -31.07 -23.27
N GLY A 430 13.19 -29.92 -22.92
CA GLY A 430 12.18 -29.23 -23.73
C GLY A 430 10.91 -30.07 -23.95
N LYS A 431 10.76 -31.20 -23.24
CA LYS A 431 9.64 -32.12 -23.37
C LYS A 431 8.58 -31.84 -22.32
N TYR A 432 7.35 -32.19 -22.67
CA TYR A 432 6.21 -32.15 -21.75
C TYR A 432 6.40 -33.14 -20.60
N PRO A 433 5.85 -32.83 -19.41
CA PRO A 433 5.92 -33.76 -18.29
C PRO A 433 5.31 -35.10 -18.68
N GLY A 434 6.02 -36.19 -18.36
CA GLY A 434 5.56 -37.54 -18.63
C GLY A 434 4.25 -37.86 -17.91
N VAL A 435 3.49 -38.85 -18.40
CA VAL A 435 2.20 -39.25 -17.83
C VAL A 435 2.31 -39.58 -16.33
N ILE A 436 3.40 -40.25 -15.94
CA ILE A 436 3.70 -40.58 -14.54
C ILE A 436 3.77 -39.31 -13.68
N MET A 437 4.40 -38.24 -14.19
CA MET A 437 4.58 -37.03 -13.40
C MET A 437 3.24 -36.36 -13.07
N ARG A 438 2.31 -36.44 -14.03
CA ARG A 438 0.97 -35.87 -13.93
C ARG A 438 0.08 -36.66 -12.99
N ILE A 439 0.20 -38.00 -12.99
CA ILE A 439 -0.51 -38.87 -12.04
C ILE A 439 -0.12 -38.52 -10.60
N ILE A 440 1.18 -38.34 -10.35
CA ILE A 440 1.67 -37.98 -9.01
C ILE A 440 1.17 -36.59 -8.59
N SER A 441 1.18 -35.61 -9.50
CA SER A 441 0.59 -34.27 -9.27
C SER A 441 -0.90 -34.33 -8.91
N TRP A 442 -1.67 -35.20 -9.56
CA TRP A 442 -3.06 -35.49 -9.20
C TRP A 442 -3.20 -36.12 -7.81
N GLY A 443 -2.30 -37.05 -7.47
CA GLY A 443 -2.24 -37.65 -6.13
C GLY A 443 -2.09 -36.61 -5.02
N PHE A 444 -1.16 -35.65 -5.18
CA PHE A 444 -1.02 -34.54 -4.24
C PHE A 444 -2.27 -33.66 -4.15
N THR A 445 -2.90 -33.38 -5.29
CA THR A 445 -4.13 -32.56 -5.33
C THR A 445 -5.28 -33.23 -4.58
N ILE A 446 -5.50 -34.53 -4.81
CA ILE A 446 -6.53 -35.32 -4.12
C ILE A 446 -6.27 -35.34 -2.62
N PHE A 447 -5.01 -35.54 -2.21
CA PHE A 447 -4.64 -35.47 -0.80
C PHE A 447 -5.00 -34.11 -0.17
N TYR A 448 -4.71 -33.00 -0.86
CA TYR A 448 -5.04 -31.67 -0.34
C TYR A 448 -6.55 -31.41 -0.25
N VAL A 449 -7.34 -31.91 -1.20
CA VAL A 449 -8.81 -31.84 -1.14
C VAL A 449 -9.33 -32.64 0.05
N PHE A 450 -8.86 -33.88 0.20
CA PHE A 450 -9.23 -34.76 1.32
C PHE A 450 -8.89 -34.13 2.67
N GLU A 451 -7.72 -33.52 2.78
CA GLU A 451 -7.25 -32.83 3.97
C GLU A 451 -8.20 -31.68 4.39
N GLN A 452 -8.62 -30.83 3.45
CA GLN A 452 -9.50 -29.69 3.75
C GLN A 452 -10.91 -30.14 4.13
N ILE A 453 -11.46 -31.16 3.45
CA ILE A 453 -12.76 -31.73 3.80
C ILE A 453 -12.72 -32.33 5.21
N SER A 454 -11.64 -33.05 5.52
CA SER A 454 -11.41 -33.65 6.83
C SER A 454 -11.33 -32.60 7.94
N PHE A 455 -10.67 -31.46 7.71
CA PHE A 455 -10.64 -30.35 8.68
C PHE A 455 -11.96 -29.62 8.82
N LEU A 456 -12.68 -29.38 7.72
CA LEU A 456 -14.01 -28.76 7.77
C LEU A 456 -14.97 -29.62 8.61
N TRP A 457 -14.90 -30.94 8.45
CA TRP A 457 -15.67 -31.89 9.24
C TRP A 457 -15.22 -31.94 10.71
N ALA A 458 -13.91 -32.00 10.97
CA ALA A 458 -13.38 -32.20 12.32
C ALA A 458 -13.47 -30.96 13.24
N TYR A 459 -13.31 -29.74 12.71
CA TYR A 459 -13.48 -28.49 13.47
C TYR A 459 -14.94 -28.06 13.59
N GLY A 460 -15.77 -28.41 12.60
CA GLY A 460 -17.10 -27.85 12.40
C GLY A 460 -17.08 -26.57 11.55
N GLN A 461 -18.21 -26.27 10.91
CA GLN A 461 -18.29 -25.21 9.90
C GLN A 461 -17.93 -23.83 10.46
N LYS A 462 -18.52 -23.40 11.59
CA LYS A 462 -18.28 -22.04 12.13
C LYS A 462 -16.85 -21.87 12.65
N ALA A 463 -16.30 -22.89 13.32
CA ALA A 463 -14.94 -22.87 13.80
C ALA A 463 -13.91 -22.83 12.65
N PHE A 464 -14.15 -23.58 11.57
CA PHE A 464 -13.29 -23.59 10.39
C PHE A 464 -13.30 -22.22 9.68
N PHE A 465 -14.48 -21.64 9.46
CA PHE A 465 -14.62 -20.33 8.79
C PHE A 465 -14.23 -19.13 9.69
N SER A 466 -14.13 -19.30 11.01
CA SER A 466 -13.64 -18.22 11.89
C SER A 466 -12.15 -17.89 11.67
N LYS A 467 -11.33 -18.88 11.29
CA LYS A 467 -9.89 -18.70 11.11
C LYS A 467 -9.53 -18.35 9.67
N LYS A 468 -9.04 -17.13 9.43
CA LYS A 468 -8.62 -16.62 8.10
C LYS A 468 -7.64 -17.55 7.36
N SER A 469 -6.71 -18.18 8.07
CA SER A 469 -5.74 -19.13 7.48
C SER A 469 -6.40 -20.38 6.89
N ASN A 470 -7.49 -20.87 7.50
CA ASN A 470 -8.23 -22.03 7.00
C ASN A 470 -9.04 -21.65 5.76
N ILE A 471 -9.67 -20.48 5.76
CA ILE A 471 -10.39 -19.94 4.58
C ILE A 471 -9.44 -19.80 3.39
N PHE A 472 -8.28 -19.18 3.59
CA PHE A 472 -7.26 -19.05 2.55
C PHE A 472 -6.80 -20.43 2.04
N GLY A 473 -6.57 -21.38 2.96
CA GLY A 473 -6.18 -22.74 2.61
C GLY A 473 -7.23 -23.49 1.79
N LEU A 474 -8.52 -23.30 2.10
CA LEU A 474 -9.63 -23.89 1.34
C LEU A 474 -9.73 -23.27 -0.06
N PHE A 475 -9.65 -21.95 -0.16
CA PHE A 475 -9.72 -21.21 -1.42
C PHE A 475 -8.62 -21.65 -2.39
N ILE A 476 -7.37 -21.74 -1.92
CA ILE A 476 -6.24 -22.20 -2.74
C ILE A 476 -6.45 -23.64 -3.23
N VAL A 477 -6.89 -24.55 -2.37
CA VAL A 477 -7.15 -25.95 -2.76
C VAL A 477 -8.30 -26.05 -3.76
N ALA A 478 -9.35 -25.25 -3.60
CA ALA A 478 -10.45 -25.18 -4.55
C ALA A 478 -9.97 -24.71 -5.93
N ILE A 479 -9.15 -23.65 -6.00
CA ILE A 479 -8.57 -23.18 -7.27
C ILE A 479 -7.68 -24.26 -7.90
N ILE A 480 -6.79 -24.89 -7.12
CA ILE A 480 -5.92 -25.97 -7.63
C ILE A 480 -6.77 -27.08 -8.23
N PHE A 481 -7.82 -27.51 -7.53
CA PHE A 481 -8.71 -28.57 -8.00
C PHE A 481 -9.43 -28.19 -9.30
N VAL A 482 -9.98 -26.97 -9.39
CA VAL A 482 -10.63 -26.47 -10.62
C VAL A 482 -9.64 -26.40 -11.79
N VAL A 483 -8.44 -25.85 -11.57
CA VAL A 483 -7.39 -25.77 -12.60
C VAL A 483 -6.96 -27.16 -13.06
N LYS A 484 -6.84 -28.13 -12.14
CA LYS A 484 -6.54 -29.54 -12.47
C LYS A 484 -7.67 -30.20 -13.25
N LEU A 485 -8.92 -29.94 -12.91
CA LEU A 485 -10.06 -30.43 -13.70
C LEU A 485 -10.06 -29.86 -15.12
N ILE A 486 -9.78 -28.55 -15.28
CA ILE A 486 -9.64 -27.92 -16.60
C ILE A 486 -8.46 -28.54 -17.38
N GLU A 487 -7.34 -28.81 -16.71
CA GLU A 487 -6.20 -29.51 -17.32
C GLU A 487 -6.64 -30.89 -17.86
N LEU A 488 -7.39 -31.66 -17.08
CA LEU A 488 -7.87 -32.98 -17.48
C LEU A 488 -8.88 -32.94 -18.63
N THR A 489 -9.84 -32.01 -18.61
CA THR A 489 -10.84 -31.89 -19.68
C THR A 489 -10.18 -31.49 -21.00
N LEU A 490 -9.24 -30.55 -20.97
CA LEU A 490 -8.50 -30.15 -22.16
C LEU A 490 -7.67 -31.28 -22.75
N LEU A 491 -7.12 -32.18 -21.92
CA LEU A 491 -6.42 -33.37 -22.42
C LEU A 491 -7.33 -34.35 -23.13
N LEU A 492 -8.49 -34.66 -22.52
CA LEU A 492 -9.46 -35.58 -23.08
C LEU A 492 -9.94 -35.07 -24.46
N ILE A 493 -10.19 -33.76 -24.56
CA ILE A 493 -10.55 -33.10 -25.82
C ILE A 493 -9.40 -33.13 -26.82
N SER A 494 -8.15 -32.87 -26.39
CA SER A 494 -6.98 -32.90 -27.27
C SER A 494 -6.68 -34.28 -27.85
N HIS A 495 -7.02 -35.36 -27.12
CA HIS A 495 -6.92 -36.72 -27.62
C HIS A 495 -7.91 -36.98 -28.77
N GLN A 496 -9.04 -36.28 -28.79
CA GLN A 496 -10.08 -36.44 -29.80
C GLN A 496 -9.91 -35.50 -31.02
N MET A 497 -9.20 -34.38 -30.85
CA MET A 497 -8.98 -33.38 -31.91
C MET A 497 -7.47 -33.12 -32.11
N GLN A 498 -6.83 -33.91 -32.99
CA GLN A 498 -5.37 -33.88 -33.22
C GLN A 498 -4.83 -32.61 -33.92
N HIS A 499 -5.67 -31.70 -34.44
CA HIS A 499 -5.24 -30.72 -35.46
C HIS A 499 -5.08 -29.24 -35.05
N ILE A 500 -5.23 -28.87 -33.78
CA ILE A 500 -5.20 -27.44 -33.40
C ILE A 500 -4.02 -27.11 -32.47
N SER A 501 -2.98 -26.51 -33.04
CA SER A 501 -1.75 -26.06 -32.35
C SER A 501 -1.99 -25.08 -31.20
N GLN A 502 -3.09 -24.31 -31.27
CA GLN A 502 -3.51 -23.37 -30.22
C GLN A 502 -3.81 -24.05 -28.87
N PHE A 503 -4.37 -25.26 -28.86
CA PHE A 503 -4.68 -25.97 -27.61
C PHE A 503 -3.41 -26.44 -26.89
N ARG A 504 -2.33 -26.75 -27.62
CA ARG A 504 -1.08 -27.26 -27.03
C ARG A 504 -0.36 -26.20 -26.19
N MET A 505 -0.35 -24.94 -26.63
CA MET A 505 0.20 -23.81 -25.87
C MET A 505 -0.66 -23.50 -24.62
N THR A 506 -1.99 -23.59 -24.75
CA THR A 506 -2.93 -23.36 -23.65
C THR A 506 -2.78 -24.41 -22.55
N ILE A 507 -2.63 -25.70 -22.90
CA ILE A 507 -2.40 -26.78 -21.93
C ILE A 507 -1.12 -26.52 -21.11
N TRP A 508 -0.05 -26.10 -21.76
CA TRP A 508 1.22 -25.85 -21.08
C TRP A 508 1.17 -24.66 -20.12
N ASN A 509 0.48 -23.58 -20.50
CA ASN A 509 0.23 -22.45 -19.60
C ASN A 509 -0.60 -22.86 -18.38
N ILE A 510 -1.58 -23.75 -18.56
CA ILE A 510 -2.42 -24.28 -17.46
C ILE A 510 -1.62 -25.22 -16.55
N VAL A 511 -0.77 -26.08 -17.10
CA VAL A 511 0.15 -26.93 -16.31
C VAL A 511 1.09 -26.07 -15.48
N ARG A 512 1.68 -25.02 -16.06
CA ARG A 512 2.52 -24.06 -15.33
C ARG A 512 1.76 -23.36 -14.23
N LEU A 513 0.56 -22.85 -14.51
CA LEU A 513 -0.29 -22.23 -13.50
C LEU A 513 -0.62 -23.21 -12.37
N SER A 514 -0.94 -24.46 -12.69
CA SER A 514 -1.20 -25.51 -11.72
C SER A 514 0.03 -25.81 -10.84
N ASN A 515 1.22 -25.91 -11.42
CA ASN A 515 2.47 -26.12 -10.69
C ASN A 515 2.80 -24.94 -9.78
N ILE A 516 2.61 -23.69 -10.25
CA ILE A 516 2.75 -22.47 -9.42
C ILE A 516 1.76 -22.49 -8.25
N LEU A 517 0.50 -22.87 -8.49
CA LEU A 517 -0.50 -22.98 -7.44
C LEU A 517 -0.14 -24.09 -6.43
N LEU A 518 0.39 -25.23 -6.87
CA LEU A 518 0.89 -26.28 -5.98
C LEU A 518 2.09 -25.80 -5.14
N LEU A 519 2.97 -24.96 -5.69
CA LEU A 519 4.07 -24.34 -4.94
C LEU A 519 3.56 -23.44 -3.81
N THR A 520 2.36 -22.85 -3.89
CA THR A 520 1.81 -22.06 -2.76
C THR A 520 1.66 -22.88 -1.48
N ARG A 521 1.60 -24.21 -1.56
CA ARG A 521 1.47 -25.12 -0.41
C ARG A 521 2.72 -25.15 0.47
N THR A 522 3.87 -24.79 -0.10
CA THR A 522 5.14 -24.62 0.63
C THR A 522 5.07 -23.58 1.72
N THR A 523 4.13 -22.64 1.65
CA THR A 523 3.86 -21.66 2.71
C THR A 523 3.57 -22.33 4.05
N ARG A 524 3.19 -23.62 4.09
CA ARG A 524 3.03 -24.37 5.35
C ARG A 524 4.33 -24.65 6.07
N LEU A 525 5.46 -24.70 5.36
CA LEU A 525 6.79 -24.87 5.96
C LEU A 525 7.14 -23.70 6.88
N ILE A 526 6.49 -22.55 6.71
CA ILE A 526 6.60 -21.39 7.61
C ILE A 526 6.23 -21.76 9.06
N VAL A 527 5.35 -22.75 9.27
CA VAL A 527 4.90 -23.18 10.60
C VAL A 527 5.95 -24.06 11.30
N LEU A 528 6.95 -24.56 10.58
CA LEU A 528 7.97 -25.46 11.13
C LEU A 528 8.82 -24.79 12.20
N PHE A 529 9.18 -23.51 12.00
CA PHE A 529 9.98 -22.76 12.96
C PHE A 529 9.11 -21.70 13.70
N PRO A 530 9.22 -21.60 15.03
CA PRO A 530 8.46 -20.62 15.80
C PRO A 530 8.81 -19.18 15.42
N TRP A 531 10.08 -18.91 15.10
CA TRP A 531 10.55 -17.62 14.62
C TRP A 531 9.93 -17.21 13.29
N THR A 532 9.84 -18.12 12.31
CA THR A 532 9.23 -17.82 10.99
C THR A 532 7.74 -17.58 11.11
N ARG A 533 7.04 -18.28 12.02
CA ARG A 533 5.63 -18.02 12.32
C ARG A 533 5.42 -16.61 12.88
N LEU A 534 6.30 -16.16 13.78
CA LEU A 534 6.26 -14.80 14.32
C LEU A 534 6.46 -13.78 13.19
N VAL A 535 7.54 -13.92 12.40
CA VAL A 535 7.84 -13.02 11.28
C VAL A 535 6.68 -12.96 10.27
N VAL A 536 6.08 -14.09 9.92
CA VAL A 536 4.96 -14.11 8.95
C VAL A 536 3.68 -13.53 9.53
N SER A 537 3.42 -13.68 10.82
CA SER A 537 2.33 -12.93 11.45
C SER A 537 2.55 -11.42 11.38
N VAL A 538 3.77 -10.95 11.61
CA VAL A 538 4.13 -9.53 11.45
C VAL A 538 3.94 -9.06 10.01
N LEU A 539 4.46 -9.80 9.04
CA LEU A 539 4.34 -9.48 7.62
C LEU A 539 2.88 -9.53 7.13
N ALA A 540 2.03 -10.37 7.70
CA ALA A 540 0.62 -10.43 7.36
C ALA A 540 -0.16 -9.21 7.88
N ASP A 541 0.22 -8.68 9.04
CA ASP A 541 -0.39 -7.46 9.61
C ASP A 541 0.20 -6.18 8.98
N LEU A 542 1.41 -6.28 8.40
CA LEU A 542 2.15 -5.14 7.87
C LEU A 542 1.42 -4.33 6.77
N PRO A 543 0.71 -4.91 5.78
CA PRO A 543 0.00 -4.13 4.77
C PRO A 543 -1.13 -3.28 5.35
N SER A 544 -1.94 -3.84 6.25
CA SER A 544 -2.98 -3.07 6.96
C SER A 544 -2.35 -1.92 7.73
N ASN A 545 -1.17 -2.21 8.28
CA ASN A 545 -0.42 -1.25 9.06
C ASN A 545 0.21 -0.13 8.20
N LEU A 546 0.80 -0.46 7.06
CA LEU A 546 1.43 0.47 6.15
C LEU A 546 0.45 1.24 5.27
N THR A 547 -0.85 0.94 5.32
CA THR A 547 -1.90 1.57 4.51
C THR A 547 -1.75 3.10 4.33
N PRO A 548 -1.53 3.93 5.38
CA PRO A 548 -1.40 5.38 5.18
C PRO A 548 -0.11 5.79 4.46
N VAL A 549 0.98 5.06 4.67
CA VAL A 549 2.26 5.33 3.98
C VAL A 549 2.17 4.89 2.52
N LEU A 550 1.64 3.68 2.27
CA LEU A 550 1.37 3.18 0.93
C LEU A 550 0.38 4.08 0.18
N GLY A 551 -0.63 4.62 0.86
CA GLY A 551 -1.56 5.58 0.28
C GLY A 551 -0.87 6.87 -0.21
N ILE A 552 0.13 7.36 0.53
CA ILE A 552 0.95 8.52 0.10
C ILE A 552 1.87 8.14 -1.05
N LEU A 553 2.46 6.96 -1.02
CA LEU A 553 3.28 6.45 -2.12
C LEU A 553 2.45 6.36 -3.41
N ILE A 554 1.26 5.74 -3.36
CA ILE A 554 0.33 5.66 -4.51
C ILE A 554 -0.06 7.06 -4.99
N SER A 555 -0.30 8.01 -4.08
CA SER A 555 -0.60 9.40 -4.43
C SER A 555 0.57 10.09 -5.14
N ALA A 556 1.81 9.79 -4.75
CA ALA A 556 3.02 10.29 -5.39
C ALA A 556 3.20 9.70 -6.80
N PHE A 557 3.08 8.38 -6.94
CA PHE A 557 3.08 7.69 -8.24
C PHE A 557 2.02 8.28 -9.17
N TYR A 558 0.80 8.47 -8.68
CA TYR A 558 -0.30 9.03 -9.45
C TYR A 558 0.02 10.44 -9.97
N PHE A 559 0.49 11.33 -9.08
CA PHE A 559 0.82 12.70 -9.45
C PHE A 559 1.97 12.75 -10.48
N TYR A 560 3.06 12.03 -10.22
CA TYR A 560 4.21 12.01 -11.12
C TYR A 560 3.91 11.30 -12.44
N ALA A 561 3.10 10.23 -12.45
CA ALA A 561 2.73 9.55 -13.69
C ALA A 561 1.99 10.49 -14.62
N LEU A 562 0.99 11.21 -14.11
CA LEU A 562 0.24 12.19 -14.89
C LEU A 562 1.10 13.40 -15.30
N LEU A 563 1.99 13.87 -14.42
CA LEU A 563 2.89 14.96 -14.76
C LEU A 563 3.88 14.53 -15.85
N GLY A 564 4.42 13.31 -15.77
CA GLY A 564 5.26 12.70 -16.79
C GLY A 564 4.53 12.50 -18.12
N MET A 565 3.27 12.04 -18.09
CA MET A 565 2.43 11.97 -19.29
C MET A 565 2.14 13.34 -19.91
N ASN A 566 2.06 14.42 -19.12
CA ASN A 566 1.85 15.75 -19.68
C ASN A 566 3.15 16.33 -20.28
N LEU A 567 4.31 15.97 -19.73
CA LEU A 567 5.60 16.51 -20.17
C LEU A 567 6.28 15.67 -21.27
N PHE A 568 6.11 14.35 -21.26
CA PHE A 568 6.93 13.41 -22.02
C PHE A 568 6.14 12.46 -22.93
N HIS A 569 4.88 12.79 -23.23
CA HIS A 569 4.06 12.00 -24.15
C HIS A 569 4.64 11.94 -25.55
N ASP A 570 4.68 10.74 -26.13
CA ASP A 570 5.13 10.48 -27.51
C ASP A 570 6.52 11.05 -27.83
N VAL A 571 7.35 11.26 -26.80
CA VAL A 571 8.74 11.73 -26.94
C VAL A 571 9.62 10.62 -27.51
N ILE A 572 9.51 9.40 -26.96
CA ILE A 572 10.26 8.24 -27.46
C ILE A 572 9.49 7.64 -28.63
N LYS A 573 10.10 7.64 -29.81
CA LYS A 573 9.51 7.08 -31.04
C LYS A 573 10.41 5.99 -31.59
N TYR A 574 9.79 4.91 -32.02
CA TYR A 574 10.47 3.87 -32.79
C TYR A 574 10.30 4.15 -34.29
N HIS A 575 11.40 4.44 -34.98
CA HIS A 575 11.42 4.55 -36.43
C HIS A 575 11.85 3.19 -37.00
N ASN A 576 10.98 2.55 -37.79
CA ASN A 576 11.36 1.31 -38.46
C ASN A 576 12.04 1.70 -39.76
N SER A 577 13.36 1.51 -39.86
CA SER A 577 14.16 1.88 -41.03
C SER A 577 13.96 0.86 -42.18
N THR A 578 12.72 0.64 -42.62
CA THR A 578 12.42 -0.30 -43.72
C THR A 578 12.99 0.16 -45.08
N ASN A 579 13.50 1.39 -45.16
CA ASN A 579 14.06 1.98 -46.38
C ASN A 579 15.59 2.17 -46.35
N SER A 580 16.29 1.80 -45.26
CA SER A 580 17.75 1.84 -45.21
C SER A 580 18.32 0.44 -45.37
N SER A 581 19.21 0.26 -46.36
CA SER A 581 19.94 -0.99 -46.61
C SER A 581 20.94 -1.38 -45.52
N ASN A 582 21.04 -0.58 -44.45
CA ASN A 582 21.87 -0.86 -43.28
C ASN A 582 20.97 -1.05 -42.05
N PRO A 583 21.13 -2.16 -41.28
CA PRO A 583 20.49 -2.28 -39.98
C PRO A 583 21.00 -1.17 -39.05
N GLU A 584 20.12 -0.50 -38.30
CA GLU A 584 20.51 0.49 -37.30
C GLU A 584 21.38 -0.19 -36.23
N THR A 585 22.69 0.07 -36.27
CA THR A 585 23.63 -0.37 -35.24
C THR A 585 23.62 0.65 -34.10
N TYR A 586 22.87 0.33 -33.04
CA TYR A 586 22.90 1.12 -31.82
C TYR A 586 24.21 0.90 -31.05
N GLN A 587 24.68 1.94 -30.38
CA GLN A 587 25.86 1.81 -29.50
C GLN A 587 25.53 0.95 -28.29
N CYS A 588 26.51 0.15 -27.85
CA CYS A 588 26.33 -0.72 -26.70
C CYS A 588 26.05 0.07 -25.41
N GLY A 589 25.10 -0.39 -24.58
CA GLY A 589 24.67 0.24 -23.34
C GLY A 589 23.62 1.34 -23.51
N THR A 590 23.07 1.55 -24.72
CA THR A 590 22.03 2.56 -24.97
C THR A 590 20.62 2.01 -24.75
N TYR A 591 19.67 2.93 -24.53
CA TYR A 591 18.25 2.60 -24.34
C TYR A 591 17.67 1.74 -25.49
N GLN A 592 18.08 2.05 -26.72
CA GLN A 592 17.63 1.38 -27.94
C GLN A 592 18.18 -0.04 -28.03
N GLU A 593 19.47 -0.23 -27.72
CA GLU A 593 20.10 -1.54 -27.74
C GLU A 593 19.51 -2.48 -26.68
N LEU A 594 19.31 -1.97 -25.45
CA LEU A 594 18.73 -2.69 -24.33
C LEU A 594 17.23 -3.01 -24.47
N GLN A 595 16.60 -2.57 -25.57
CA GLN A 595 15.20 -2.83 -25.89
C GLN A 595 14.20 -2.26 -24.86
N TYR A 596 14.49 -1.10 -24.29
CA TYR A 596 13.63 -0.46 -23.27
C TYR A 596 12.35 0.17 -23.83
N TRP A 597 11.96 -0.15 -25.07
CA TRP A 597 10.83 0.42 -25.82
C TRP A 597 9.46 0.31 -25.12
N SER A 598 9.29 -0.55 -24.12
CA SER A 598 8.07 -0.70 -23.32
C SER A 598 7.98 0.26 -22.12
N ILE A 599 9.06 0.97 -21.80
CA ILE A 599 9.19 1.82 -20.60
C ILE A 599 9.10 3.30 -21.02
N HIS A 600 7.90 3.86 -21.07
CA HIS A 600 7.66 5.23 -21.54
C HIS A 600 6.48 5.93 -20.83
N PHE A 601 6.30 7.23 -21.10
CA PHE A 601 5.22 8.07 -20.54
C PHE A 601 4.01 8.25 -21.48
N ASN A 602 3.74 7.29 -22.36
CA ASN A 602 2.67 7.46 -23.36
C ASN A 602 1.28 7.19 -22.78
N ASP A 603 1.18 6.25 -21.85
CA ASP A 603 -0.05 5.85 -21.16
C ASP A 603 0.19 5.75 -19.64
N PHE A 604 -0.90 5.70 -18.88
CA PHE A 604 -0.83 5.71 -17.42
C PHE A 604 -0.16 4.43 -16.86
N ALA A 605 -0.45 3.26 -17.43
CA ALA A 605 0.15 2.02 -16.96
C ALA A 605 1.66 1.95 -17.23
N ALA A 606 2.12 2.30 -18.45
CA ALA A 606 3.56 2.34 -18.73
C ALA A 606 4.28 3.39 -17.88
N SER A 607 3.65 4.53 -17.62
CA SER A 607 4.20 5.58 -16.74
C SER A 607 4.42 5.07 -15.32
N LEU A 608 3.52 4.25 -14.78
CA LEU A 608 3.68 3.63 -13.46
C LEU A 608 4.87 2.66 -13.44
N VAL A 609 5.06 1.86 -14.49
CA VAL A 609 6.19 0.93 -14.61
C VAL A 609 7.51 1.70 -14.72
N LEU A 610 7.56 2.74 -15.56
CA LEU A 610 8.75 3.59 -15.67
C LEU A 610 9.11 4.23 -14.32
N LEU A 611 8.14 4.79 -13.62
CA LEU A 611 8.37 5.37 -12.28
C LEU A 611 8.81 4.31 -11.27
N TRP A 612 8.31 3.08 -11.37
CA TRP A 612 8.75 1.96 -10.56
C TRP A 612 10.23 1.63 -10.82
N ASP A 613 10.64 1.56 -12.09
CA ASP A 613 12.03 1.31 -12.48
C ASP A 613 12.95 2.43 -11.97
N LEU A 614 12.50 3.70 -12.04
CA LEU A 614 13.23 4.83 -11.45
C LEU A 614 13.29 4.78 -9.91
N MET A 615 12.26 4.26 -9.25
CA MET A 615 12.25 4.10 -7.79
C MET A 615 13.27 3.06 -7.31
N VAL A 616 13.52 2.01 -8.11
CA VAL A 616 14.54 0.99 -7.81
C VAL A 616 15.97 1.53 -8.00
N VAL A 617 16.14 2.63 -8.75
CA VAL A 617 17.42 3.34 -9.00
C VAL A 617 18.43 2.54 -9.83
N ASN A 618 18.08 1.34 -10.29
CA ASN A 618 18.94 0.58 -11.19
C ASN A 618 18.76 1.04 -12.65
N ASN A 619 19.86 1.19 -13.39
CA ASN A 619 19.90 1.68 -14.78
C ASN A 619 19.13 2.98 -15.07
N TRP A 620 18.78 3.76 -14.05
CA TRP A 620 17.97 4.97 -14.21
C TRP A 620 18.66 6.01 -15.10
N GLN A 621 19.99 6.07 -15.08
CA GLN A 621 20.79 6.96 -15.92
C GLN A 621 20.58 6.72 -17.42
N ILE A 622 20.32 5.47 -17.82
CA ILE A 622 20.08 5.12 -19.24
C ILE A 622 18.75 5.71 -19.70
N ILE A 623 17.71 5.60 -18.85
CA ILE A 623 16.39 6.17 -19.10
C ILE A 623 16.51 7.71 -19.16
N VAL A 624 17.16 8.33 -18.18
CA VAL A 624 17.32 9.79 -18.12
C VAL A 624 18.08 10.32 -19.33
N PHE A 625 19.15 9.64 -19.74
CA PHE A 625 19.94 10.03 -20.91
C PHE A 625 19.12 9.94 -22.20
N ALA A 626 18.28 8.92 -22.37
CA ALA A 626 17.40 8.80 -23.53
C ALA A 626 16.39 9.96 -23.60
N TYR A 627 15.76 10.31 -22.48
CA TYR A 627 14.84 11.46 -22.43
C TYR A 627 15.55 12.80 -22.57
N GLN A 628 16.78 12.94 -22.06
CA GLN A 628 17.61 14.13 -22.26
C GLN A 628 17.90 14.35 -23.75
N GLN A 629 18.26 13.29 -24.48
CA GLN A 629 18.52 13.38 -25.92
C GLN A 629 17.26 13.73 -26.72
N ALA A 630 16.10 13.21 -26.31
CA ALA A 630 14.84 13.44 -27.01
C ALA A 630 14.20 14.79 -26.70
N VAL A 631 14.40 15.34 -25.50
CA VAL A 631 13.79 16.61 -25.07
C VAL A 631 14.85 17.68 -24.86
N ASN A 632 15.48 17.71 -23.68
CA ASN A 632 16.48 18.68 -23.22
C ASN A 632 16.98 18.32 -21.81
N ARG A 633 18.00 19.01 -21.31
CA ARG A 633 18.55 18.84 -19.95
C ARG A 633 17.55 19.09 -18.79
N TRP A 634 16.43 19.77 -19.04
CA TRP A 634 15.38 20.03 -18.04
C TRP A 634 14.75 18.75 -17.47
N VAL A 635 14.83 17.62 -18.20
CA VAL A 635 14.39 16.29 -17.73
C VAL A 635 15.04 15.92 -16.39
N HIS A 636 16.29 16.32 -16.16
CA HIS A 636 16.99 16.03 -14.90
C HIS A 636 16.27 16.57 -13.67
N ILE A 637 15.60 17.73 -13.77
CA ILE A 637 14.86 18.30 -12.63
C ILE A 637 13.70 17.39 -12.23
N TYR A 638 12.95 16.87 -13.20
CA TYR A 638 11.87 15.92 -12.96
C TYR A 638 12.39 14.61 -12.35
N MET A 639 13.48 14.05 -12.91
CA MET A 639 14.03 12.78 -12.44
C MET A 639 14.65 12.89 -11.04
N ILE A 640 15.39 13.97 -10.78
CA ILE A 640 15.99 14.23 -9.46
C ILE A 640 14.89 14.55 -8.43
N SER A 641 13.83 15.27 -8.79
CA SER A 641 12.72 15.53 -7.87
C SER A 641 11.98 14.25 -7.49
N TRP A 642 11.80 13.32 -8.43
CA TRP A 642 11.26 11.97 -8.16
C TRP A 642 12.16 11.20 -7.19
N TRP A 643 13.47 11.15 -7.47
CA TRP A 643 14.44 10.45 -6.62
C TRP A 643 14.46 11.02 -5.19
N LEU A 644 14.52 12.34 -5.02
CA LEU A 644 14.50 12.98 -3.70
C LEU A 644 13.19 12.74 -2.95
N PHE A 645 12.06 12.88 -3.62
CA PHE A 645 10.76 12.79 -2.95
C PHE A 645 10.39 11.35 -2.59
N VAL A 646 10.54 10.41 -3.53
CA VAL A 646 10.09 9.03 -3.37
C VAL A 646 11.16 8.14 -2.78
N VAL A 647 12.36 8.10 -3.36
CA VAL A 647 13.41 7.18 -2.93
C VAL A 647 14.02 7.65 -1.61
N VAL A 648 14.49 8.89 -1.55
CA VAL A 648 15.11 9.42 -0.33
C VAL A 648 14.08 9.72 0.76
N GLY A 649 12.91 10.24 0.39
CA GLY A 649 11.85 10.61 1.33
C GLY A 649 10.94 9.46 1.75
N ILE A 650 10.02 9.06 0.87
CA ILE A 650 8.93 8.13 1.19
C ILE A 650 9.45 6.72 1.49
N LEU A 651 10.40 6.20 0.72
CA LEU A 651 10.94 4.85 0.93
C LEU A 651 11.68 4.76 2.27
N SER A 652 12.48 5.77 2.63
CA SER A 652 13.09 5.87 3.97
C SER A 652 12.05 5.93 5.10
N LEU A 653 10.89 6.54 4.84
CA LEU A 653 9.78 6.54 5.80
C LEU A 653 9.13 5.15 5.91
N THR A 654 8.99 4.41 4.80
CA THR A 654 8.50 3.02 4.84
C THR A 654 9.44 2.10 5.61
N THR A 655 10.75 2.22 5.41
CA THR A 655 11.74 1.41 6.14
C THR A 655 11.73 1.76 7.62
N ALA A 656 11.69 3.05 7.96
CA ALA A 656 11.56 3.52 9.33
C ALA A 656 10.33 2.94 10.04
N PHE A 657 9.18 2.94 9.35
CA PHE A 657 7.95 2.37 9.88
C PHE A 657 8.03 0.86 10.11
N ILE A 658 8.58 0.12 9.14
CA ILE A 658 8.76 -1.34 9.25
C ILE A 658 9.63 -1.67 10.46
N ILE A 659 10.74 -0.94 10.64
CA ILE A 659 11.66 -1.11 11.77
C ILE A 659 10.91 -0.89 13.10
N GLU A 660 10.15 0.20 13.25
CA GLU A 660 9.37 0.48 14.46
C GLU A 660 8.34 -0.61 14.76
N VAL A 661 7.61 -1.09 13.75
CA VAL A 661 6.63 -2.17 13.91
C VAL A 661 7.32 -3.43 14.42
N ILE A 662 8.46 -3.80 13.84
CA ILE A 662 9.21 -5.00 14.23
C ILE A 662 9.75 -4.86 15.66
N ILE A 663 10.35 -3.71 16.01
CA ILE A 663 10.85 -3.44 17.38
C ILE A 663 9.71 -3.53 18.40
N CYS A 664 8.57 -2.92 18.08
CA CYS A 664 7.39 -2.92 18.94
C CYS A 664 6.84 -4.34 19.20
N LEU A 665 6.96 -5.24 18.22
CA LEU A 665 6.52 -6.63 18.31
C LEU A 665 7.52 -7.51 19.06
N LEU A 666 8.83 -7.31 18.84
CA LEU A 666 9.87 -8.04 19.58
C LEU A 666 9.85 -7.73 21.08
N ASN A 667 9.47 -6.51 21.47
CA ASN A 667 9.47 -6.09 22.87
C ASN A 667 8.28 -6.59 23.70
N ASN A 668 7.33 -7.37 23.15
CA ASN A 668 6.17 -8.06 23.79
C ASN A 668 5.20 -7.22 24.67
N ASN A 669 5.60 -6.06 25.19
CA ASN A 669 4.85 -5.19 26.09
C ASN A 669 4.11 -4.05 25.36
N SER A 670 4.31 -3.90 24.05
CA SER A 670 3.84 -2.76 23.26
C SER A 670 2.83 -3.10 22.15
N LEU A 671 2.25 -4.31 22.14
CA LEU A 671 1.15 -4.65 21.21
C LEU A 671 -0.09 -3.73 21.37
N SER A 672 -0.31 -3.21 22.58
CA SER A 672 -1.37 -2.23 22.85
C SER A 672 -1.14 -0.91 22.09
N ILE A 673 0.11 -0.44 22.04
CA ILE A 673 0.51 0.82 21.40
C ILE A 673 0.34 0.75 19.86
N LEU A 674 0.71 -0.38 19.26
CA LEU A 674 0.50 -0.60 17.83
C LEU A 674 -0.99 -0.67 17.50
N ASN A 675 -1.79 -1.39 18.28
CA ASN A 675 -3.24 -1.47 18.06
C ASN A 675 -3.92 -0.09 18.14
N ILE A 676 -3.47 0.80 19.04
CA ILE A 676 -3.97 2.18 19.16
C ILE A 676 -3.64 3.04 17.93
N PHE A 677 -2.51 2.81 17.26
CA PHE A 677 -2.15 3.54 16.04
C PHE A 677 -2.91 3.02 14.80
N MET A 678 -3.44 1.79 14.82
CA MET A 678 -3.70 1.02 13.59
C MET A 678 -5.12 0.54 13.38
N PHE A 679 -5.87 0.26 14.45
CA PHE A 679 -7.21 -0.34 14.34
C PHE A 679 -8.35 0.64 14.01
N SER A 680 -8.06 1.76 13.33
CA SER A 680 -9.07 2.75 12.89
C SER A 680 -8.85 3.20 11.44
N ALA A 681 -8.68 2.23 10.53
CA ALA A 681 -8.67 2.47 9.08
C ALA A 681 -10.05 2.19 8.45
#